data_AF-A0A8T7DKL9-F1
#
_entry.id   AF-A0A8T7DKL9-F1
#
_cell.length_a   1.000
_cell.length_b   1.000
_cell.length_c   1.000
_cell.angle_alpha   90.00
_cell.angle_beta   90.00
_cell.angle_gamma   90.00
#
_symmetry.space_group_name_H-M   'P 1'
#
loop_
_entity.id
_entity.type
_entity.pdbx_description
1 polymer ?
#
loop_
_entity_poly.entity_id
_entity_poly.type
_entity_poly.pdbx_seq_one_letter_code
_entity_poly.pdbx_strand_id
1 'polypeptide(L)'
;VVIDPRETESCDIADLHLPITAGADIDLFNGLLTYLKSTQKINEDFVADHTTGFDETMASAEAVGTNLDEIAQRCGLDLKDLTVFYHWFAETEKTVTVYSQGVNQWSCGTDKVNAIINCHLATGRIGKPGQGPFSFTGQPNAMGGREVGGLANQLAAHMDFHPDDVATVETFWQAPNIARQPGLKAVDLFKAIEQGKIKAVWIMATNPLVSMPEANAVRDALAQCELVVVSDCMRKTDTIEMADIMLPAATWGEKDGTVTNSERRISRQRAFLSMPGESKADWWIISEVAKRLGYADAFDYARPADIWREYAAMSGFRNQGKRDFDISGLQDITDREYNQIQPIQWPTAAANDSASEYFFGDGRFYHADQKARLVPVKSCVDYPKACDDYPLVLNTGRIRDQWHTMTRTGKSARLSRHLPEPLLEINPIDAASFQIKNNQLVMVKSRHGQICVRALVSEKQKTGNLFVPMHWNRLYASSGTVGSVVNAVTDPFSGQPQFKHTPVSVTPLSIAWQGFLLTSDSIENLSFPYWIKQKRQNVMRYEIASDQVVSDWSQLVRELFPMEGDWIEFFDNSSGYYRAALINEGRLKACLLVATDDTLPDDEWIDSLFAEQKLNDQSRISLLSGMPPGDVKPAGKTVCACFNVGINTIVDAIKNQQLVSVEAIGTALQAGTNCGSCLPELEEILKHNC
;
A
#
# COMPACT_ATOMS: atom_id res chain seq x y z
N VAL A 1 -1.64 14.24 -17.15
CA VAL A 1 -2.22 14.96 -15.98
C VAL A 1 -2.15 14.06 -14.76
N VAL A 2 -1.60 14.55 -13.66
CA VAL A 2 -1.63 13.90 -12.34
C VAL A 2 -2.48 14.76 -11.39
N ILE A 3 -3.48 14.16 -10.75
CA ILE A 3 -4.35 14.81 -9.76
C ILE A 3 -4.02 14.20 -8.40
N ASP A 4 -3.16 14.85 -7.64
CA ASP A 4 -2.73 14.39 -6.31
C ASP A 4 -2.30 15.61 -5.49
N PRO A 5 -2.76 15.77 -4.22
CA PRO A 5 -2.28 16.84 -3.35
C PRO A 5 -0.76 16.87 -3.17
N ARG A 6 -0.09 15.73 -3.38
CA ARG A 6 1.36 15.57 -3.27
C ARG A 6 2.01 15.56 -4.65
N GLU A 7 3.20 16.12 -4.74
CA GLU A 7 4.06 15.93 -5.90
C GLU A 7 4.75 14.56 -5.79
N THR A 8 4.14 13.55 -6.42
CA THR A 8 4.66 12.17 -6.45
C THR A 8 5.55 11.96 -7.68
N GLU A 9 6.26 10.84 -7.74
CA GLU A 9 7.13 10.50 -8.89
C GLU A 9 6.37 10.38 -10.22
N SER A 10 5.05 10.23 -10.19
CA SER A 10 4.24 10.29 -11.42
C SER A 10 4.19 11.70 -12.03
N CYS A 11 4.45 12.74 -11.23
CA CYS A 11 4.51 14.12 -11.70
C CYS A 11 5.72 14.38 -12.61
N ASP A 12 6.81 13.61 -12.46
CA ASP A 12 8.05 13.79 -13.22
C ASP A 12 7.86 13.60 -14.74
N ILE A 13 6.85 12.82 -15.14
CA ILE A 13 6.48 12.57 -16.54
C ILE A 13 5.12 13.18 -16.93
N ALA A 14 4.52 13.99 -16.06
CA ALA A 14 3.20 14.56 -16.28
C ALA A 14 3.31 15.95 -16.93
N ASP A 15 2.54 16.19 -18.00
CA ASP A 15 2.44 17.53 -18.60
C ASP A 15 1.75 18.56 -17.69
N LEU A 16 0.99 18.08 -16.70
CA LEU A 16 0.24 18.91 -15.73
C LEU A 16 0.06 18.15 -14.42
N HIS A 17 0.44 18.77 -13.32
CA HIS A 17 0.14 18.34 -11.96
C HIS A 17 -0.90 19.28 -11.35
N LEU A 18 -1.99 18.71 -10.84
CA LEU A 18 -3.03 19.42 -10.10
C LEU A 18 -2.90 19.08 -8.60
N PRO A 19 -2.25 19.94 -7.79
CA PRO A 19 -2.10 19.76 -6.34
C PRO A 19 -3.41 20.05 -5.60
N ILE A 20 -4.44 19.26 -5.89
CA ILE A 20 -5.81 19.44 -5.42
C ILE A 20 -5.88 19.49 -3.89
N THR A 21 -6.79 20.28 -3.34
CA THR A 21 -7.17 20.18 -1.94
C THR A 21 -7.75 18.79 -1.65
N ALA A 22 -7.16 18.08 -0.69
CA ALA A 22 -7.57 16.74 -0.31
C ALA A 22 -9.08 16.71 0.02
N GLY A 23 -9.85 15.94 -0.75
CA GLY A 23 -11.31 15.85 -0.59
C GLY A 23 -12.12 16.47 -1.73
N ALA A 24 -11.53 17.40 -2.50
CA ALA A 24 -12.25 18.19 -3.50
C ALA A 24 -12.48 17.49 -4.85
N ASP A 25 -12.25 16.18 -4.95
CA ASP A 25 -12.38 15.41 -6.19
C ASP A 25 -13.79 15.52 -6.81
N ILE A 26 -14.85 15.48 -5.98
CA ILE A 26 -16.23 15.62 -6.47
C ILE A 26 -16.44 17.00 -7.10
N ASP A 27 -15.93 18.06 -6.48
CA ASP A 27 -16.07 19.42 -6.99
C ASP A 27 -15.33 19.59 -8.32
N LEU A 28 -14.13 18.99 -8.45
CA LEU A 28 -13.36 18.97 -9.69
C LEU A 28 -14.11 18.27 -10.83
N PHE A 29 -14.65 17.07 -10.59
CA PHE A 29 -15.30 16.30 -11.66
C PHE A 29 -16.73 16.79 -11.96
N ASN A 30 -17.47 17.31 -10.98
CA ASN A 30 -18.73 18.01 -11.23
C ASN A 30 -18.48 19.29 -12.04
N GLY A 31 -17.45 20.06 -11.70
CA GLY A 31 -17.02 21.21 -12.49
C GLY A 31 -16.68 20.83 -13.93
N LEU A 32 -15.94 19.74 -14.13
CA LEU A 32 -15.64 19.20 -15.46
C LEU A 32 -16.91 18.83 -16.22
N LEU A 33 -17.88 18.19 -15.57
CA LEU A 33 -19.15 17.81 -16.19
C LEU A 33 -19.94 19.05 -16.67
N THR A 34 -20.01 20.11 -15.86
CA THR A 34 -20.64 21.38 -16.29
C THR A 34 -19.88 22.04 -17.44
N TYR A 35 -18.54 21.99 -17.43
CA TYR A 35 -17.71 22.49 -18.51
C TYR A 35 -17.97 21.75 -19.83
N LEU A 36 -18.06 20.42 -19.80
CA LEU A 36 -18.37 19.58 -20.97
C LEU A 36 -19.74 19.93 -21.56
N LYS A 37 -20.74 20.19 -20.73
CA LYS A 37 -22.06 20.68 -21.19
C LYS A 37 -21.95 22.05 -21.84
N SER A 38 -21.27 23.00 -21.20
CA SER A 38 -21.13 24.37 -21.73
C SER A 38 -20.35 24.44 -23.05
N THR A 39 -19.48 23.46 -23.31
CA THR A 39 -18.65 23.34 -24.52
C THR A 39 -19.21 22.36 -25.55
N GLN A 40 -20.45 21.89 -25.37
CA GLN A 40 -21.14 20.98 -26.29
C GLN A 40 -20.37 19.67 -26.56
N LYS A 41 -19.71 19.13 -25.53
CA LYS A 41 -18.94 17.87 -25.58
C LYS A 41 -19.69 16.66 -25.00
N ILE A 42 -20.94 16.84 -24.60
CA ILE A 42 -21.83 15.75 -24.19
C ILE A 42 -22.20 14.95 -25.44
N ASN A 43 -22.17 13.63 -25.33
CA ASN A 43 -22.66 12.75 -26.38
C ASN A 43 -24.16 12.52 -26.15
N GLU A 44 -24.98 13.40 -26.73
CA GLU A 44 -26.44 13.41 -26.56
C GLU A 44 -27.08 12.07 -26.96
N ASP A 45 -26.67 11.49 -28.10
CA ASP A 45 -27.19 10.20 -28.57
C ASP A 45 -26.86 9.07 -27.58
N PHE A 46 -25.61 9.00 -27.12
CA PHE A 46 -25.21 7.98 -26.14
C PHE A 46 -25.97 8.14 -24.81
N VAL A 47 -26.10 9.38 -24.32
CA VAL A 47 -26.81 9.67 -23.08
C VAL A 47 -28.28 9.26 -23.19
N ALA A 48 -28.96 9.61 -24.29
CA ALA A 48 -30.36 9.27 -24.50
C ALA A 48 -30.59 7.76 -24.64
N ASP A 49 -29.74 7.09 -25.43
CA ASP A 49 -29.96 5.69 -25.80
C ASP A 49 -29.45 4.73 -24.73
N HIS A 50 -28.34 5.05 -24.05
CA HIS A 50 -27.60 4.09 -23.22
C HIS A 50 -27.52 4.47 -21.74
N THR A 51 -28.11 5.59 -21.30
CA THR A 51 -28.02 6.02 -19.90
C THR A 51 -29.36 6.45 -19.29
N THR A 52 -29.39 6.59 -17.95
CA THR A 52 -30.46 7.22 -17.18
C THR A 52 -29.87 8.11 -16.09
N GLY A 53 -30.61 9.12 -15.61
CA GLY A 53 -30.21 9.97 -14.48
C GLY A 53 -29.37 11.20 -14.87
N PHE A 54 -29.31 11.54 -16.16
CA PHE A 54 -28.49 12.65 -16.66
C PHE A 54 -28.93 14.00 -16.09
N ASP A 55 -30.23 14.31 -16.11
CA ASP A 55 -30.75 15.60 -15.67
C ASP A 55 -30.50 15.84 -14.17
N GLU A 56 -30.74 14.86 -13.32
CA GLU A 56 -30.48 14.96 -11.88
C GLU A 56 -28.97 15.09 -11.59
N THR A 57 -28.15 14.38 -12.35
CA THR A 57 -26.69 14.45 -12.23
C THR A 57 -26.17 15.82 -12.66
N MET A 58 -26.68 16.37 -13.75
CA MET A 58 -26.36 17.72 -14.21
C MET A 58 -26.78 18.76 -13.19
N ALA A 59 -27.98 18.65 -12.61
CA ALA A 59 -28.44 19.57 -11.56
C ALA A 59 -27.53 19.53 -10.33
N SER A 60 -27.07 18.34 -9.92
CA SER A 60 -26.11 18.20 -8.81
C SER A 60 -24.74 18.81 -9.15
N ALA A 61 -24.28 18.67 -10.39
CA ALA A 61 -23.03 19.26 -10.84
C ALA A 61 -23.12 20.80 -10.92
N GLU A 62 -24.22 21.34 -11.46
CA GLU A 62 -24.49 22.79 -11.52
C GLU A 62 -24.61 23.43 -10.14
N ALA A 63 -25.01 22.67 -9.11
CA ALA A 63 -25.04 23.14 -7.72
C ALA A 63 -23.65 23.40 -7.12
N VAL A 64 -22.58 22.81 -7.70
CA VAL A 64 -21.18 23.17 -7.36
C VAL A 64 -20.81 24.54 -7.95
N GLY A 65 -21.54 25.00 -8.97
CA GLY A 65 -21.32 26.23 -9.70
C GLY A 65 -20.78 25.97 -11.11
N THR A 66 -20.91 26.96 -11.99
CA THR A 66 -20.40 26.93 -13.37
C THR A 66 -19.27 27.94 -13.60
N ASN A 67 -18.92 28.72 -12.57
CA ASN A 67 -17.83 29.68 -12.62
C ASN A 67 -16.50 28.97 -12.34
N LEU A 68 -15.58 28.98 -13.32
CA LEU A 68 -14.29 28.30 -13.20
C LEU A 68 -13.42 28.86 -12.09
N ASP A 69 -13.50 30.16 -11.79
CA ASP A 69 -12.74 30.78 -10.70
C ASP A 69 -13.19 30.24 -9.33
N GLU A 70 -14.49 30.16 -9.10
CA GLU A 70 -15.08 29.60 -7.89
C GLU A 70 -14.74 28.11 -7.73
N ILE A 71 -14.79 27.34 -8.82
CA ILE A 71 -14.41 25.92 -8.81
C ILE A 71 -12.92 25.76 -8.51
N ALA A 72 -12.05 26.58 -9.11
CA ALA A 72 -10.60 26.56 -8.86
C ALA A 72 -10.29 26.85 -7.39
N GLN A 73 -10.95 27.85 -6.80
CA GLN A 73 -10.84 28.17 -5.38
C GLN A 73 -11.27 27.00 -4.49
N ARG A 74 -12.42 26.37 -4.77
CA ARG A 74 -12.92 25.19 -4.02
C ARG A 74 -11.96 24.01 -4.10
N CYS A 75 -11.38 23.78 -5.28
CA CYS A 75 -10.40 22.72 -5.50
C CYS A 75 -9.00 23.08 -4.97
N GLY A 76 -8.76 24.34 -4.60
CA GLY A 76 -7.44 24.85 -4.23
C GLY A 76 -6.42 24.69 -5.36
N LEU A 77 -6.83 25.00 -6.59
CA LEU A 77 -6.03 24.92 -7.82
C LEU A 77 -5.88 26.30 -8.45
N ASP A 78 -4.82 26.49 -9.24
CA ASP A 78 -4.72 27.65 -10.12
C ASP A 78 -5.78 27.58 -11.23
N LEU A 79 -6.43 28.71 -11.52
CA LEU A 79 -7.49 28.79 -12.53
C LEU A 79 -6.99 28.37 -13.92
N LYS A 80 -5.76 28.73 -14.27
CA LYS A 80 -5.14 28.38 -15.54
C LYS A 80 -5.01 26.86 -15.66
N ASP A 81 -4.48 26.21 -14.62
CA ASP A 81 -4.25 24.77 -14.62
C ASP A 81 -5.56 23.97 -14.64
N LEU A 82 -6.57 24.41 -13.87
CA LEU A 82 -7.92 23.87 -13.95
C LEU A 82 -8.49 23.96 -15.38
N THR A 83 -8.38 25.14 -15.99
CA THR A 83 -8.89 25.40 -17.34
C THR A 83 -8.18 24.54 -18.38
N VAL A 84 -6.84 24.38 -18.26
CA VAL A 84 -6.05 23.50 -19.12
C VAL A 84 -6.52 22.05 -18.99
N PHE A 85 -6.70 21.55 -17.77
CA PHE A 85 -7.21 20.19 -17.55
C PHE A 85 -8.59 19.98 -18.17
N TYR A 86 -9.53 20.90 -17.94
CA TYR A 86 -10.89 20.80 -18.52
C TYR A 86 -10.87 20.84 -20.04
N HIS A 87 -10.08 21.75 -20.61
CA HIS A 87 -9.92 21.84 -22.05
C HIS A 87 -9.31 20.56 -22.65
N TRP A 88 -8.23 20.03 -22.06
CA TRP A 88 -7.61 18.79 -22.51
C TRP A 88 -8.56 17.61 -22.43
N PHE A 89 -9.32 17.46 -21.34
CA PHE A 89 -10.32 16.40 -21.23
C PHE A 89 -11.43 16.56 -22.27
N ALA A 90 -11.91 17.79 -22.50
CA ALA A 90 -12.96 18.09 -23.46
C ALA A 90 -12.55 17.77 -24.91
N GLU A 91 -11.32 18.14 -25.31
CA GLU A 91 -10.83 17.95 -26.68
C GLU A 91 -10.20 16.58 -26.94
N THR A 92 -9.80 15.85 -25.90
CA THR A 92 -9.17 14.53 -26.07
C THR A 92 -10.20 13.42 -26.03
N GLU A 93 -10.53 12.87 -27.21
CA GLU A 93 -11.48 11.76 -27.32
C GLU A 93 -10.99 10.50 -26.57
N LYS A 94 -9.74 10.11 -26.78
CA LYS A 94 -9.09 8.95 -26.12
C LYS A 94 -8.59 9.32 -24.74
N THR A 95 -9.51 9.36 -23.78
CA THR A 95 -9.20 9.67 -22.39
C THR A 95 -9.43 8.46 -21.49
N VAL A 96 -8.38 8.05 -20.77
CA VAL A 96 -8.46 7.07 -19.68
C VAL A 96 -8.23 7.79 -18.36
N THR A 97 -9.13 7.61 -17.39
CA THR A 97 -8.92 8.09 -16.01
C THR A 97 -8.57 6.93 -15.12
N VAL A 98 -7.30 6.84 -14.72
CA VAL A 98 -6.82 5.82 -13.78
C VAL A 98 -6.93 6.34 -12.35
N TYR A 99 -7.58 5.59 -11.47
CA TYR A 99 -7.75 5.96 -10.06
C TYR A 99 -7.56 4.78 -9.12
N SER A 100 -7.26 5.07 -7.85
CA SER A 100 -7.09 4.06 -6.80
C SER A 100 -7.37 4.66 -5.41
N GLN A 101 -6.54 4.33 -4.43
CA GLN A 101 -6.79 4.61 -3.01
C GLN A 101 -6.89 6.10 -2.65
N GLY A 102 -6.30 7.01 -3.42
CA GLY A 102 -6.47 8.46 -3.24
C GLY A 102 -7.92 8.91 -3.39
N VAL A 103 -8.69 8.19 -4.20
CA VAL A 103 -10.13 8.38 -4.42
C VAL A 103 -10.95 7.48 -3.50
N ASN A 104 -10.60 6.18 -3.43
CA ASN A 104 -11.42 5.17 -2.75
C ASN A 104 -11.41 5.28 -1.21
N GLN A 105 -10.30 5.66 -0.59
CA GLN A 105 -10.13 5.65 0.88
C GLN A 105 -10.54 6.99 1.50
N TRP A 106 -11.82 7.31 1.32
CA TRP A 106 -12.52 8.50 1.80
C TRP A 106 -13.90 8.13 2.33
N SER A 107 -14.47 8.96 3.21
CA SER A 107 -15.86 8.83 3.69
C SER A 107 -16.93 9.00 2.61
N CYS A 108 -16.54 9.42 1.42
CA CYS A 108 -17.36 9.63 0.23
C CYS A 108 -16.67 9.04 -1.01
N GLY A 109 -15.87 7.99 -0.82
CA GLY A 109 -15.07 7.38 -1.88
C GLY A 109 -15.93 6.86 -3.04
N THR A 110 -17.11 6.30 -2.75
CA THR A 110 -18.04 5.84 -3.80
C THR A 110 -18.51 7.01 -4.67
N ASP A 111 -18.83 8.14 -4.08
CA ASP A 111 -19.31 9.31 -4.83
C ASP A 111 -18.20 10.00 -5.63
N LYS A 112 -16.96 9.98 -5.14
CA LYS A 112 -15.80 10.43 -5.94
C LYS A 112 -15.61 9.59 -7.19
N VAL A 113 -15.76 8.27 -7.08
CA VAL A 113 -15.70 7.37 -8.24
C VAL A 113 -16.86 7.65 -9.21
N ASN A 114 -18.08 7.83 -8.70
CA ASN A 114 -19.24 8.19 -9.52
C ASN A 114 -19.02 9.52 -10.26
N ALA A 115 -18.43 10.53 -9.62
CA ALA A 115 -18.12 11.81 -10.27
C ALA A 115 -17.22 11.61 -11.51
N ILE A 116 -16.18 10.77 -11.39
CA ILE A 116 -15.30 10.39 -12.51
C ILE A 116 -16.09 9.65 -13.61
N ILE A 117 -16.87 8.64 -13.22
CA ILE A 117 -17.64 7.81 -14.15
C ILE A 117 -18.66 8.66 -14.94
N ASN A 118 -19.33 9.61 -14.28
CA ASN A 118 -20.31 10.50 -14.90
C ASN A 118 -19.70 11.26 -16.09
N CYS A 119 -18.48 11.77 -15.98
CA CYS A 119 -17.80 12.46 -17.09
C CYS A 119 -17.53 11.55 -18.28
N HIS A 120 -17.18 10.28 -18.04
CA HIS A 120 -16.97 9.30 -19.12
C HIS A 120 -18.27 8.84 -19.77
N LEU A 121 -19.33 8.62 -18.98
CA LEU A 121 -20.66 8.28 -19.50
C LEU A 121 -21.25 9.43 -20.31
N ALA A 122 -21.18 10.65 -19.79
CA ALA A 122 -21.70 11.85 -20.46
C ALA A 122 -21.03 12.13 -21.81
N THR A 123 -19.79 11.68 -21.99
CA THR A 123 -19.04 11.82 -23.25
C THR A 123 -19.10 10.56 -24.14
N GLY A 124 -19.79 9.50 -23.71
CA GLY A 124 -19.85 8.21 -24.41
C GLY A 124 -18.48 7.52 -24.56
N ARG A 125 -17.56 7.80 -23.64
CA ARG A 125 -16.17 7.29 -23.61
C ARG A 125 -16.07 6.00 -22.80
N ILE A 126 -16.84 4.99 -23.21
CA ILE A 126 -16.87 3.68 -22.57
C ILE A 126 -16.98 2.58 -23.62
N GLY A 127 -16.40 1.41 -23.35
CA GLY A 127 -16.41 0.28 -24.29
C GLY A 127 -15.65 0.55 -25.60
N LYS A 128 -14.65 1.44 -25.57
CA LYS A 128 -13.85 1.84 -26.73
C LYS A 128 -12.35 1.84 -26.39
N PRO A 129 -11.46 1.49 -27.33
CA PRO A 129 -10.03 1.45 -27.07
C PRO A 129 -9.46 2.83 -26.70
N GLY A 130 -8.72 2.87 -25.59
CA GLY A 130 -8.11 4.09 -25.04
C GLY A 130 -9.11 5.04 -24.37
N GLN A 131 -10.27 4.53 -23.94
CA GLN A 131 -11.33 5.33 -23.31
C GLN A 131 -11.84 4.67 -22.03
N GLY A 132 -12.17 5.48 -21.04
CA GLY A 132 -12.98 5.09 -19.89
C GLY A 132 -12.30 5.20 -18.53
N PRO A 133 -13.09 5.02 -17.46
CA PRO A 133 -12.59 4.97 -16.11
C PRO A 133 -11.91 3.62 -15.84
N PHE A 134 -10.72 3.63 -15.23
CA PHE A 134 -9.97 2.42 -14.92
C PHE A 134 -9.49 2.40 -13.46
N SER A 135 -10.07 1.50 -12.66
CA SER A 135 -9.70 1.36 -11.25
C SER A 135 -8.48 0.45 -11.10
N PHE A 136 -7.36 0.99 -10.63
CA PHE A 136 -6.21 0.19 -10.24
C PHE A 136 -6.49 -0.51 -8.91
N THR A 137 -6.64 -1.83 -8.98
CA THR A 137 -6.65 -2.67 -7.79
C THR A 137 -5.22 -2.85 -7.27
N GLY A 138 -5.04 -2.77 -5.94
CA GLY A 138 -3.71 -2.79 -5.32
C GLY A 138 -3.11 -4.19 -5.25
N GLN A 139 -3.84 -5.14 -4.67
CA GLN A 139 -3.36 -6.52 -4.51
C GLN A 139 -3.46 -7.30 -5.83
N PRO A 140 -2.51 -8.20 -6.14
CA PRO A 140 -2.47 -8.93 -7.41
C PRO A 140 -3.72 -9.74 -7.78
N ASN A 141 -4.51 -10.16 -6.77
CA ASN A 141 -5.73 -10.93 -6.96
C ASN A 141 -6.96 -10.27 -6.29
N ALA A 142 -6.93 -8.94 -6.12
CA ALA A 142 -8.06 -8.22 -5.53
C ALA A 142 -9.34 -8.35 -6.38
N MET A 143 -9.22 -8.46 -7.70
CA MET A 143 -10.35 -8.72 -8.60
C MET A 143 -10.86 -10.15 -8.42
N GLY A 144 -9.97 -11.17 -8.45
CA GLY A 144 -10.37 -12.56 -8.26
C GLY A 144 -11.04 -12.82 -6.91
N GLY A 145 -10.62 -12.14 -5.85
CA GLY A 145 -11.30 -12.20 -4.55
C GLY A 145 -12.76 -11.72 -4.59
N ARG A 146 -13.10 -10.72 -5.41
CA ARG A 146 -14.48 -10.24 -5.57
C ARG A 146 -15.31 -11.22 -6.41
N GLU A 147 -14.71 -11.78 -7.45
CA GLU A 147 -15.36 -12.75 -8.33
C GLU A 147 -15.83 -14.00 -7.56
N VAL A 148 -15.08 -14.42 -6.54
CA VAL A 148 -15.42 -15.59 -5.71
C VAL A 148 -16.27 -15.28 -4.47
N GLY A 149 -16.77 -14.04 -4.31
CA GLY A 149 -17.59 -13.66 -3.17
C GLY A 149 -16.81 -13.34 -1.89
N GLY A 150 -15.55 -12.91 -2.01
CA GLY A 150 -14.68 -12.54 -0.89
C GLY A 150 -15.01 -11.19 -0.23
N LEU A 151 -16.19 -10.61 -0.51
CA LEU A 151 -16.69 -9.39 0.12
C LEU A 151 -17.89 -9.71 1.00
N ALA A 152 -17.98 -9.08 2.18
CA ALA A 152 -19.08 -9.32 3.12
C ALA A 152 -20.47 -9.01 2.56
N ASN A 153 -20.55 -8.20 1.50
CA ASN A 153 -21.78 -7.77 0.84
C ASN A 153 -22.03 -8.45 -0.53
N GLN A 154 -21.27 -9.48 -0.88
CA GLN A 154 -21.39 -10.15 -2.18
C GLN A 154 -21.34 -11.67 -2.00
N LEU A 155 -22.16 -12.38 -2.77
CA LEU A 155 -22.05 -13.83 -2.97
C LEU A 155 -21.06 -14.12 -4.11
N ALA A 156 -20.79 -15.39 -4.37
CA ALA A 156 -19.87 -15.78 -5.43
C ALA A 156 -20.41 -15.44 -6.84
N ALA A 157 -19.52 -15.33 -7.82
CA ALA A 157 -19.81 -15.00 -9.22
C ALA A 157 -20.63 -13.70 -9.40
N HIS A 158 -20.22 -12.67 -8.66
CA HIS A 158 -20.82 -11.32 -8.66
C HIS A 158 -22.31 -11.24 -8.28
N MET A 159 -22.85 -12.28 -7.66
CA MET A 159 -24.22 -12.26 -7.14
C MET A 159 -24.31 -11.45 -5.85
N ASP A 160 -25.48 -10.86 -5.58
CA ASP A 160 -25.76 -10.13 -4.35
C ASP A 160 -26.73 -10.89 -3.44
N PHE A 161 -27.27 -10.22 -2.42
CA PHE A 161 -28.23 -10.80 -1.48
C PHE A 161 -29.70 -10.61 -1.90
N HIS A 162 -29.97 -10.30 -3.17
CA HIS A 162 -31.32 -10.33 -3.72
C HIS A 162 -31.87 -11.77 -3.68
N PRO A 163 -33.18 -11.98 -3.40
CA PRO A 163 -33.74 -13.33 -3.25
C PRO A 163 -33.44 -14.30 -4.40
N ASP A 164 -33.44 -13.81 -5.64
CA ASP A 164 -33.15 -14.65 -6.83
C ASP A 164 -31.69 -15.11 -6.90
N ASP A 165 -30.76 -14.24 -6.52
CA ASP A 165 -29.33 -14.52 -6.49
C ASP A 165 -29.00 -15.50 -5.36
N VAL A 166 -29.56 -15.26 -4.17
CA VAL A 166 -29.44 -16.18 -3.04
C VAL A 166 -30.03 -17.55 -3.40
N ALA A 167 -31.21 -17.60 -4.02
CA ALA A 167 -31.82 -18.87 -4.47
C ALA A 167 -30.99 -19.58 -5.54
N THR A 168 -30.27 -18.84 -6.37
CA THR A 168 -29.36 -19.38 -7.38
C THR A 168 -28.17 -20.07 -6.72
N VAL A 169 -27.50 -19.40 -5.76
CA VAL A 169 -26.37 -19.98 -5.03
C VAL A 169 -26.80 -21.14 -4.14
N GLU A 170 -27.93 -21.00 -3.42
CA GLU A 170 -28.52 -22.07 -2.61
C GLU A 170 -28.79 -23.33 -3.43
N THR A 171 -29.39 -23.18 -4.61
CA THR A 171 -29.69 -24.31 -5.49
C THR A 171 -28.40 -24.95 -6.00
N PHE A 172 -27.44 -24.15 -6.43
CA PHE A 172 -26.20 -24.64 -7.02
C PHE A 172 -25.37 -25.46 -6.01
N TRP A 173 -25.17 -24.91 -4.80
CA TRP A 173 -24.42 -25.58 -3.73
C TRP A 173 -25.25 -26.54 -2.88
N GLN A 174 -26.56 -26.65 -3.11
CA GLN A 174 -27.48 -27.42 -2.27
C GLN A 174 -27.39 -27.01 -0.79
N ALA A 175 -27.32 -25.71 -0.55
CA ALA A 175 -27.00 -25.11 0.76
C ALA A 175 -28.24 -24.42 1.37
N PRO A 176 -29.19 -25.16 1.99
CA PRO A 176 -30.45 -24.58 2.48
C PRO A 176 -30.29 -23.53 3.59
N ASN A 177 -29.15 -23.56 4.29
CA ASN A 177 -28.80 -22.64 5.38
C ASN A 177 -27.89 -21.49 4.93
N ILE A 178 -27.91 -21.11 3.65
CA ILE A 178 -27.11 -19.99 3.14
C ILE A 178 -27.52 -18.65 3.79
N ALA A 179 -26.55 -17.75 3.94
CA ALA A 179 -26.79 -16.39 4.38
C ALA A 179 -27.77 -15.66 3.43
N ARG A 180 -28.73 -14.94 4.02
CA ARG A 180 -29.76 -14.18 3.28
C ARG A 180 -29.53 -12.66 3.32
N GLN A 181 -28.49 -12.21 4.01
CA GLN A 181 -28.15 -10.79 4.18
C GLN A 181 -26.62 -10.61 4.22
N PRO A 182 -26.11 -9.42 3.86
CA PRO A 182 -24.71 -9.07 4.00
C PRO A 182 -24.16 -9.29 5.41
N GLY A 183 -22.91 -9.75 5.48
CA GLY A 183 -22.12 -9.79 6.71
C GLY A 183 -21.53 -8.42 7.09
N LEU A 184 -20.77 -8.38 8.18
CA LEU A 184 -20.10 -7.16 8.64
C LEU A 184 -18.86 -6.86 7.79
N LYS A 185 -18.70 -5.59 7.40
CA LYS A 185 -17.49 -5.08 6.78
C LYS A 185 -16.37 -4.96 7.83
N ALA A 186 -15.12 -4.87 7.39
CA ALA A 186 -13.96 -5.02 8.28
C ALA A 186 -13.96 -4.10 9.51
N VAL A 187 -14.30 -2.81 9.38
CA VAL A 187 -14.36 -1.89 10.54
C VAL A 187 -15.46 -2.32 11.53
N ASP A 188 -16.64 -2.67 11.01
CA ASP A 188 -17.77 -3.10 11.84
C ASP A 188 -17.54 -4.49 12.47
N LEU A 189 -16.80 -5.36 11.78
CA LEU A 189 -16.38 -6.68 12.26
C LEU A 189 -15.59 -6.54 13.57
N PHE A 190 -14.55 -5.70 13.60
CA PHE A 190 -13.73 -5.54 14.80
C PHE A 190 -14.48 -4.83 15.93
N LYS A 191 -15.37 -3.87 15.61
CA LYS A 191 -16.29 -3.30 16.61
C LYS A 191 -17.22 -4.36 17.20
N ALA A 192 -17.69 -5.30 16.39
CA ALA A 192 -18.54 -6.39 16.87
C ALA A 192 -17.78 -7.42 17.72
N ILE A 193 -16.48 -7.62 17.45
CA ILE A 193 -15.59 -8.41 18.32
C ILE A 193 -15.43 -7.71 19.67
N GLU A 194 -15.11 -6.41 19.67
CA GLU A 194 -15.00 -5.61 20.89
C GLU A 194 -16.28 -5.65 21.74
N GLN A 195 -17.44 -5.63 21.09
CA GLN A 195 -18.75 -5.73 21.75
C GLN A 195 -19.12 -7.16 22.21
N GLY A 196 -18.27 -8.16 21.97
CA GLY A 196 -18.53 -9.57 22.30
C GLY A 196 -19.62 -10.23 21.45
N LYS A 197 -20.06 -9.60 20.35
CA LYS A 197 -21.05 -10.17 19.41
C LYS A 197 -20.43 -11.22 18.51
N ILE A 198 -19.18 -11.00 18.09
CA ILE A 198 -18.37 -11.99 17.37
C ILE A 198 -17.40 -12.62 18.35
N LYS A 199 -17.52 -13.93 18.52
CA LYS A 199 -16.72 -14.72 19.46
C LYS A 199 -15.58 -15.48 18.80
N ALA A 200 -15.69 -15.75 17.49
CA ALA A 200 -14.68 -16.43 16.72
C ALA A 200 -14.39 -15.67 15.43
N VAL A 201 -13.12 -15.50 15.11
CA VAL A 201 -12.66 -14.86 13.86
C VAL A 201 -11.55 -15.70 13.23
N TRP A 202 -11.63 -15.93 11.92
CA TRP A 202 -10.55 -16.54 11.15
C TRP A 202 -9.96 -15.52 10.19
N ILE A 203 -8.72 -15.11 10.46
CA ILE A 203 -7.96 -14.15 9.66
C ILE A 203 -7.02 -14.92 8.72
N MET A 204 -7.14 -14.67 7.42
CA MET A 204 -6.36 -15.38 6.40
C MET A 204 -5.50 -14.41 5.60
N ALA A 205 -4.18 -14.62 5.62
CA ALA A 205 -3.18 -13.91 4.82
C ALA A 205 -3.25 -12.37 4.89
N THR A 206 -3.60 -11.81 6.05
CA THR A 206 -3.68 -10.36 6.29
C THR A 206 -3.23 -10.00 7.70
N ASN A 207 -2.83 -8.74 7.90
CA ASN A 207 -2.34 -8.23 9.18
C ASN A 207 -3.16 -6.99 9.61
N PRO A 208 -4.39 -7.17 10.13
CA PRO A 208 -5.29 -6.07 10.51
C PRO A 208 -4.72 -5.18 11.61
N LEU A 209 -3.82 -5.68 12.47
CA LEU A 209 -3.18 -4.86 13.51
C LEU A 209 -2.23 -3.77 12.98
N VAL A 210 -2.01 -3.74 11.67
CA VAL A 210 -1.19 -2.71 10.99
C VAL A 210 -1.99 -2.03 9.89
N SER A 211 -2.81 -2.79 9.17
CA SER A 211 -3.51 -2.33 7.96
C SER A 211 -4.90 -1.73 8.21
N MET A 212 -5.47 -1.87 9.41
CA MET A 212 -6.75 -1.25 9.77
C MET A 212 -6.55 0.15 10.38
N PRO A 213 -7.54 1.06 10.23
CA PRO A 213 -7.61 2.26 11.06
C PRO A 213 -7.83 1.86 12.53
N GLU A 214 -7.53 2.78 13.46
CA GLU A 214 -7.66 2.55 14.89
C GLU A 214 -6.99 1.22 15.34
N ALA A 215 -5.80 0.94 14.79
CA ALA A 215 -5.13 -0.35 14.92
C ALA A 215 -4.92 -0.83 16.37
N ASN A 216 -4.78 0.10 17.33
CA ASN A 216 -4.73 -0.24 18.76
C ASN A 216 -6.07 -0.83 19.26
N ALA A 217 -7.20 -0.24 18.88
CA ALA A 217 -8.52 -0.76 19.24
C ALA A 217 -8.78 -2.14 18.60
N VAL A 218 -8.33 -2.34 17.36
CA VAL A 218 -8.39 -3.65 16.69
C VAL A 218 -7.58 -4.71 17.46
N ARG A 219 -6.38 -4.36 17.94
CA ARG A 219 -5.57 -5.24 18.80
C ARG A 219 -6.31 -5.56 20.09
N ASP A 220 -6.84 -4.55 20.76
CA ASP A 220 -7.52 -4.71 22.05
C ASP A 220 -8.80 -5.55 21.89
N ALA A 221 -9.49 -5.45 20.74
CA ALA A 221 -10.62 -6.31 20.38
C ALA A 221 -10.19 -7.76 20.14
N LEU A 222 -9.14 -8.01 19.36
CA LEU A 222 -8.64 -9.37 19.12
C LEU A 222 -8.16 -10.05 20.41
N ALA A 223 -7.50 -9.31 21.30
CA ALA A 223 -7.06 -9.83 22.60
C ALA A 223 -8.22 -10.28 23.52
N GLN A 224 -9.44 -9.83 23.25
CA GLN A 224 -10.66 -10.20 24.00
C GLN A 224 -11.54 -11.21 23.25
N CYS A 225 -11.23 -11.54 22.00
CA CYS A 225 -12.01 -12.49 21.21
C CYS A 225 -11.85 -13.91 21.77
N GLU A 226 -12.92 -14.69 21.84
CA GLU A 226 -12.87 -16.05 22.45
C GLU A 226 -12.07 -17.05 21.60
N LEU A 227 -11.99 -16.82 20.28
CA LEU A 227 -11.20 -17.64 19.36
C LEU A 227 -10.70 -16.82 18.17
N VAL A 228 -9.38 -16.72 18.04
CA VAL A 228 -8.68 -16.13 16.90
C VAL A 228 -7.89 -17.20 16.17
N VAL A 229 -8.33 -17.51 14.95
CA VAL A 229 -7.61 -18.41 14.03
C VAL A 229 -6.86 -17.57 13.01
N VAL A 230 -5.57 -17.86 12.77
CA VAL A 230 -4.75 -17.18 11.77
C VAL A 230 -4.14 -18.18 10.80
N SER A 231 -4.44 -18.04 9.50
CA SER A 231 -3.77 -18.75 8.41
C SER A 231 -2.78 -17.80 7.73
N ASP A 232 -1.47 -18.05 7.85
CA ASP A 232 -0.44 -17.19 7.26
C ASP A 232 0.79 -18.01 6.82
N CYS A 233 1.54 -17.47 5.86
CA CYS A 233 2.81 -18.04 5.39
C CYS A 233 4.03 -17.52 6.16
N MET A 234 3.84 -16.53 7.04
CA MET A 234 4.86 -15.97 7.90
C MET A 234 4.73 -16.56 9.32
N ARG A 235 5.86 -16.89 9.95
CA ARG A 235 5.88 -17.43 11.32
C ARG A 235 5.55 -16.37 12.39
N LYS A 236 5.92 -15.11 12.16
CA LYS A 236 5.73 -14.00 13.09
C LYS A 236 5.14 -12.81 12.33
N THR A 237 4.00 -12.30 12.81
CA THR A 237 3.35 -11.05 12.41
C THR A 237 2.62 -10.52 13.65
N ASP A 238 2.27 -9.23 13.67
CA ASP A 238 1.50 -8.63 14.77
C ASP A 238 0.18 -9.40 15.02
N THR A 239 -0.50 -9.81 13.95
CA THR A 239 -1.77 -10.54 14.06
C THR A 239 -1.59 -11.98 14.56
N ILE A 240 -0.49 -12.66 14.21
CA ILE A 240 -0.21 -14.01 14.72
C ILE A 240 0.00 -14.01 16.23
N GLU A 241 0.52 -12.92 16.81
CA GLU A 241 0.67 -12.80 18.27
C GLU A 241 -0.68 -12.85 19.01
N MET A 242 -1.79 -12.57 18.32
CA MET A 242 -3.14 -12.66 18.89
C MET A 242 -3.83 -14.00 18.60
N ALA A 243 -3.18 -14.93 17.90
CA ALA A 243 -3.81 -16.18 17.45
C ALA A 243 -3.85 -17.24 18.56
N ASP A 244 -5.03 -17.82 18.79
CA ASP A 244 -5.18 -19.06 19.56
C ASP A 244 -4.78 -20.29 18.73
N ILE A 245 -5.09 -20.26 17.43
CA ILE A 245 -4.75 -21.31 16.47
C ILE A 245 -4.03 -20.70 15.28
N MET A 246 -2.82 -21.20 15.00
CA MET A 246 -2.05 -20.83 13.82
C MET A 246 -2.02 -21.99 12.82
N LEU A 247 -2.41 -21.71 11.58
CA LEU A 247 -2.43 -22.65 10.46
C LEU A 247 -1.35 -22.26 9.44
N PRO A 248 -0.31 -23.08 9.22
CA PRO A 248 0.78 -22.73 8.30
C PRO A 248 0.29 -22.80 6.85
N ALA A 249 0.14 -21.63 6.22
CA ALA A 249 -0.29 -21.52 4.83
C ALA A 249 0.90 -21.50 3.88
N ALA A 250 0.77 -22.13 2.72
CA ALA A 250 1.77 -22.02 1.65
C ALA A 250 1.86 -20.56 1.12
N THR A 251 2.90 -20.20 0.37
CA THR A 251 3.03 -18.88 -0.27
C THR A 251 2.92 -18.94 -1.80
N TRP A 252 2.99 -17.80 -2.48
CA TRP A 252 2.79 -17.68 -3.94
C TRP A 252 3.58 -18.70 -4.77
N GLY A 253 4.86 -18.92 -4.46
CA GLY A 253 5.71 -19.86 -5.23
C GLY A 253 5.46 -21.34 -4.93
N GLU A 254 4.70 -21.64 -3.89
CA GLU A 254 4.41 -23.00 -3.41
C GLU A 254 2.98 -23.44 -3.77
N LYS A 255 2.11 -22.49 -4.12
CA LYS A 255 0.70 -22.70 -4.41
C LYS A 255 0.41 -22.77 -5.90
N ASP A 256 -0.65 -23.50 -6.19
CA ASP A 256 -1.21 -23.66 -7.53
C ASP A 256 -2.62 -23.08 -7.57
N GLY A 257 -2.96 -22.34 -8.64
CA GLY A 257 -4.26 -21.69 -8.79
C GLY A 257 -4.31 -20.70 -9.96
N THR A 258 -5.17 -19.69 -9.83
CA THR A 258 -5.28 -18.57 -10.77
C THR A 258 -5.28 -17.24 -10.03
N VAL A 259 -4.91 -16.17 -10.74
CA VAL A 259 -4.99 -14.78 -10.25
C VAL A 259 -5.65 -13.91 -11.32
N THR A 260 -6.52 -13.00 -10.91
CA THR A 260 -7.18 -12.03 -11.80
C THR A 260 -6.70 -10.62 -11.49
N ASN A 261 -6.15 -9.95 -12.51
CA ASN A 261 -5.64 -8.57 -12.40
C ASN A 261 -6.75 -7.52 -12.63
N SER A 262 -6.39 -6.23 -12.53
CA SER A 262 -7.34 -5.10 -12.67
C SER A 262 -8.06 -5.00 -14.02
N GLU A 263 -7.52 -5.60 -15.08
CA GLU A 263 -8.17 -5.61 -16.39
C GLU A 263 -9.01 -6.87 -16.62
N ARG A 264 -9.40 -7.60 -15.56
CA ARG A 264 -10.18 -8.86 -15.63
C ARG A 264 -9.41 -10.03 -16.26
N ARG A 265 -8.09 -9.93 -16.40
CA ARG A 265 -7.28 -11.00 -16.99
C ARG A 265 -6.91 -12.04 -15.95
N ILE A 266 -7.43 -13.24 -16.15
CA ILE A 266 -7.15 -14.43 -15.37
C ILE A 266 -5.88 -15.08 -15.90
N SER A 267 -4.90 -15.26 -15.01
CA SER A 267 -3.62 -15.90 -15.31
C SER A 267 -3.39 -17.11 -14.43
N ARG A 268 -2.78 -18.15 -15.00
CA ARG A 268 -2.47 -19.39 -14.29
C ARG A 268 -1.22 -19.23 -13.41
N GLN A 269 -1.36 -19.41 -12.10
CA GLN A 269 -0.27 -19.41 -11.12
C GLN A 269 0.17 -20.84 -10.80
N ARG A 270 1.39 -21.21 -11.20
CA ARG A 270 1.94 -22.55 -10.99
C ARG A 270 2.96 -22.56 -9.86
N ALA A 271 2.93 -23.60 -9.04
CA ALA A 271 3.95 -23.82 -8.04
C ALA A 271 5.30 -24.10 -8.73
N PHE A 272 6.36 -23.45 -8.24
CA PHE A 272 7.75 -23.69 -8.67
C PHE A 272 8.68 -24.01 -7.48
N LEU A 273 8.13 -24.06 -6.27
CA LEU A 273 8.77 -24.51 -5.04
C LEU A 273 7.91 -25.57 -4.36
N SER A 274 8.54 -26.47 -3.62
CA SER A 274 7.85 -27.40 -2.72
C SER A 274 7.32 -26.69 -1.48
N MET A 275 6.18 -27.13 -0.96
CA MET A 275 5.64 -26.62 0.32
C MET A 275 6.62 -26.90 1.48
N PRO A 276 6.98 -25.88 2.29
CA PRO A 276 7.87 -26.06 3.44
C PRO A 276 7.16 -26.72 4.63
N GLY A 277 7.80 -27.74 5.21
CA GLY A 277 7.33 -28.40 6.42
C GLY A 277 5.91 -28.96 6.25
N GLU A 278 5.01 -28.59 7.17
CA GLU A 278 3.61 -29.02 7.17
C GLU A 278 2.67 -28.01 6.50
N SER A 279 3.20 -27.01 5.78
CA SER A 279 2.36 -25.99 5.18
C SER A 279 1.42 -26.57 4.13
N LYS A 280 0.23 -25.97 4.02
CA LYS A 280 -0.82 -26.39 3.09
C LYS A 280 -1.40 -25.19 2.36
N ALA A 281 -1.98 -25.42 1.19
CA ALA A 281 -2.72 -24.37 0.49
C ALA A 281 -3.99 -23.99 1.27
N ASP A 282 -4.40 -22.72 1.23
CA ASP A 282 -5.56 -22.24 1.99
C ASP A 282 -6.85 -23.01 1.66
N TRP A 283 -7.08 -23.34 0.39
CA TRP A 283 -8.25 -24.12 -0.03
C TRP A 283 -8.29 -25.49 0.64
N TRP A 284 -7.13 -26.13 0.84
CA TRP A 284 -7.03 -27.42 1.51
C TRP A 284 -7.34 -27.27 2.99
N ILE A 285 -6.79 -26.23 3.63
CA ILE A 285 -7.03 -25.93 5.05
C ILE A 285 -8.54 -25.71 5.29
N ILE A 286 -9.19 -24.89 4.46
CA ILE A 286 -10.65 -24.67 4.52
C ILE A 286 -11.40 -25.98 4.34
N SER A 287 -11.04 -26.78 3.32
CA SER A 287 -11.71 -28.05 3.02
C SER A 287 -11.61 -29.04 4.19
N GLU A 288 -10.45 -29.12 4.84
CA GLU A 288 -10.23 -30.02 5.98
C GLU A 288 -10.97 -29.59 7.24
N VAL A 289 -11.10 -28.28 7.47
CA VAL A 289 -11.96 -27.75 8.54
C VAL A 289 -13.42 -28.07 8.24
N ALA A 290 -13.90 -27.80 7.03
CA ALA A 290 -15.28 -28.09 6.64
C ALA A 290 -15.63 -29.59 6.73
N LYS A 291 -14.72 -30.47 6.29
CA LYS A 291 -14.81 -31.93 6.45
C LYS A 291 -15.03 -32.32 7.92
N ARG A 292 -14.25 -31.74 8.85
CA ARG A 292 -14.37 -32.01 10.30
C ARG A 292 -15.64 -31.44 10.93
N LEU A 293 -16.23 -30.42 10.32
CA LEU A 293 -17.53 -29.87 10.71
C LEU A 293 -18.72 -30.66 10.12
N GLY A 294 -18.47 -31.72 9.34
CA GLY A 294 -19.51 -32.60 8.79
C GLY A 294 -19.90 -32.33 7.34
N TYR A 295 -19.17 -31.48 6.61
CA TYR A 295 -19.45 -31.12 5.22
C TYR A 295 -18.52 -31.82 4.22
N ALA A 296 -18.16 -33.08 4.48
CA ALA A 296 -17.12 -33.76 3.70
C ALA A 296 -17.45 -33.89 2.21
N ASP A 297 -18.71 -34.22 1.88
CA ASP A 297 -19.15 -34.40 0.49
C ASP A 297 -19.10 -33.10 -0.32
N ALA A 298 -19.30 -31.94 0.32
CA ALA A 298 -19.30 -30.63 -0.35
C ALA A 298 -17.90 -30.02 -0.51
N PHE A 299 -16.89 -30.57 0.17
CA PHE A 299 -15.51 -30.05 0.18
C PHE A 299 -14.48 -31.09 -0.25
N ASP A 300 -14.88 -32.12 -1.01
CA ASP A 300 -13.99 -33.19 -1.46
C ASP A 300 -13.17 -32.84 -2.70
N TYR A 301 -12.45 -31.71 -2.63
CA TYR A 301 -11.54 -31.28 -3.69
C TYR A 301 -10.19 -31.98 -3.57
N ALA A 302 -9.71 -32.55 -4.68
CA ALA A 302 -8.39 -33.16 -4.76
C ALA A 302 -7.32 -32.17 -5.27
N ARG A 303 -7.73 -31.18 -6.07
CA ARG A 303 -6.84 -30.20 -6.71
C ARG A 303 -7.55 -28.88 -7.02
N PRO A 304 -6.81 -27.77 -7.23
CA PRO A 304 -7.38 -26.48 -7.63
C PRO A 304 -8.25 -26.53 -8.91
N ALA A 305 -7.96 -27.45 -9.83
CA ALA A 305 -8.76 -27.63 -11.04
C ALA A 305 -10.21 -28.06 -10.74
N ASP A 306 -10.46 -28.80 -9.65
CA ASP A 306 -11.82 -29.18 -9.23
C ASP A 306 -12.61 -27.94 -8.84
N ILE A 307 -12.00 -27.09 -8.00
CA ILE A 307 -12.57 -25.81 -7.56
C ILE A 307 -12.80 -24.87 -8.75
N TRP A 308 -11.85 -24.82 -9.69
CA TRP A 308 -11.98 -24.02 -10.91
C TRP A 308 -13.21 -24.40 -11.73
N ARG A 309 -13.43 -25.71 -11.96
CA ARG A 309 -14.57 -26.19 -12.74
C ARG A 309 -15.89 -25.84 -12.07
N GLU A 310 -16.00 -26.01 -10.75
CA GLU A 310 -17.18 -25.61 -9.99
C GLU A 310 -17.42 -24.09 -10.07
N TYR A 311 -16.37 -23.30 -9.85
CA TYR A 311 -16.41 -21.84 -9.96
C TYR A 311 -16.86 -21.38 -11.35
N ALA A 312 -16.33 -22.00 -12.41
CA ALA A 312 -16.71 -21.69 -13.78
C ALA A 312 -18.17 -22.09 -14.08
N ALA A 313 -18.61 -23.26 -13.63
CA ALA A 313 -20.00 -23.68 -13.77
C ALA A 313 -20.97 -22.72 -13.05
N MET A 314 -20.64 -22.29 -11.82
CA MET A 314 -21.44 -21.34 -11.06
C MET A 314 -21.59 -20.00 -11.77
N SER A 315 -20.53 -19.51 -12.42
CA SER A 315 -20.58 -18.23 -13.14
C SER A 315 -21.59 -18.19 -14.29
N GLY A 316 -21.84 -19.32 -14.94
CA GLY A 316 -22.87 -19.46 -15.99
C GLY A 316 -24.25 -19.88 -15.47
N PHE A 317 -24.33 -20.46 -14.27
CA PHE A 317 -25.58 -20.99 -13.72
C PHE A 317 -26.63 -19.89 -13.54
N ARG A 318 -27.72 -19.99 -14.32
CA ARG A 318 -28.79 -18.98 -14.40
C ARG A 318 -28.29 -17.56 -14.72
N ASN A 319 -27.14 -17.41 -15.38
CA ASN A 319 -26.63 -16.09 -15.77
C ASN A 319 -27.43 -15.53 -16.94
N GLN A 320 -27.51 -16.27 -18.06
CA GLN A 320 -28.26 -15.86 -19.26
C GLN A 320 -27.92 -14.43 -19.74
N GLY A 321 -26.67 -13.99 -19.52
CA GLY A 321 -26.20 -12.64 -19.85
C GLY A 321 -26.67 -11.53 -18.91
N LYS A 322 -27.27 -11.86 -17.76
CA LYS A 322 -27.76 -10.87 -16.77
C LYS A 322 -26.65 -10.33 -15.87
N ARG A 323 -25.57 -11.09 -15.69
CA ARG A 323 -24.40 -10.72 -14.88
C ARG A 323 -23.16 -10.66 -15.75
N ASP A 324 -22.22 -9.83 -15.34
CA ASP A 324 -21.02 -9.51 -16.10
C ASP A 324 -19.98 -10.61 -16.09
N PHE A 325 -19.80 -11.24 -14.93
CA PHE A 325 -18.84 -12.29 -14.72
C PHE A 325 -19.38 -13.63 -15.23
N ASP A 326 -18.78 -14.14 -16.30
CA ASP A 326 -19.07 -15.47 -16.85
C ASP A 326 -17.79 -16.07 -17.43
N ILE A 327 -17.38 -17.23 -16.90
CA ILE A 327 -16.28 -18.04 -17.44
C ILE A 327 -16.73 -19.49 -17.70
N SER A 328 -18.03 -19.72 -17.80
CA SER A 328 -18.64 -21.05 -17.97
C SER A 328 -18.21 -21.79 -19.23
N GLY A 329 -17.64 -21.08 -20.22
CA GLY A 329 -16.97 -21.71 -21.37
C GLY A 329 -15.78 -22.59 -20.96
N LEU A 330 -15.33 -22.52 -19.71
CA LEU A 330 -14.20 -23.27 -19.16
C LEU A 330 -14.60 -24.23 -18.03
N GLN A 331 -15.89 -24.55 -17.89
CA GLN A 331 -16.38 -25.44 -16.83
C GLN A 331 -15.99 -26.92 -17.02
N ASP A 332 -15.84 -27.36 -18.28
CA ASP A 332 -15.57 -28.76 -18.64
C ASP A 332 -14.09 -29.04 -18.98
N ILE A 333 -13.18 -28.11 -18.64
CA ILE A 333 -11.77 -28.26 -18.98
C ILE A 333 -11.14 -29.44 -18.24
N THR A 334 -10.30 -30.18 -18.96
CA THR A 334 -9.46 -31.24 -18.40
C THR A 334 -8.35 -30.65 -17.54
N ASP A 335 -7.73 -31.47 -16.68
CA ASP A 335 -6.58 -31.01 -15.88
C ASP A 335 -5.40 -30.60 -16.76
N ARG A 336 -5.23 -31.24 -17.92
CA ARG A 336 -4.20 -30.87 -18.90
C ARG A 336 -4.47 -29.46 -19.44
N GLU A 337 -5.71 -29.17 -19.82
CA GLU A 337 -6.11 -27.85 -20.32
C GLU A 337 -6.01 -26.78 -19.24
N TYR A 338 -6.48 -27.05 -18.02
CA TYR A 338 -6.31 -26.15 -16.86
C TYR A 338 -4.84 -25.78 -16.63
N ASN A 339 -3.94 -26.76 -16.73
CA ASN A 339 -2.50 -26.54 -16.61
C ASN A 339 -1.89 -25.79 -17.79
N GLN A 340 -2.58 -25.69 -18.92
CA GLN A 340 -2.11 -25.02 -20.15
C GLN A 340 -2.85 -23.71 -20.45
N ILE A 341 -3.81 -23.29 -19.61
CA ILE A 341 -4.53 -22.01 -19.72
C ILE A 341 -3.52 -20.89 -19.97
N GLN A 342 -3.72 -20.22 -21.11
CA GLN A 342 -3.09 -18.94 -21.42
C GLN A 342 -3.89 -17.82 -20.75
N PRO A 343 -3.30 -16.64 -20.52
CA PRO A 343 -4.03 -15.53 -19.92
C PRO A 343 -5.29 -15.16 -20.72
N ILE A 344 -6.45 -15.27 -20.08
CA ILE A 344 -7.77 -14.98 -20.66
C ILE A 344 -8.40 -13.79 -19.95
N GLN A 345 -9.23 -13.02 -20.64
CA GLN A 345 -9.98 -11.93 -20.04
C GLN A 345 -11.45 -12.32 -19.99
N TRP A 346 -12.10 -12.23 -18.82
CA TRP A 346 -13.53 -12.49 -18.74
C TRP A 346 -14.34 -11.26 -19.23
N PRO A 347 -15.53 -11.46 -19.83
CA PRO A 347 -16.28 -12.73 -19.92
C PRO A 347 -15.78 -13.71 -21.01
N THR A 348 -15.86 -15.00 -20.71
CA THR A 348 -15.57 -16.15 -21.58
C THR A 348 -16.69 -17.20 -21.46
N ALA A 349 -17.92 -16.79 -21.79
CA ALA A 349 -19.11 -17.64 -21.70
C ALA A 349 -19.12 -18.75 -22.77
N ALA A 350 -19.87 -19.84 -22.51
CA ALA A 350 -19.96 -20.99 -23.42
C ALA A 350 -20.66 -20.69 -24.77
N ALA A 351 -21.54 -19.68 -24.81
CA ALA A 351 -22.24 -19.23 -26.02
C ALA A 351 -21.82 -17.78 -26.32
N ASN A 352 -20.80 -17.61 -27.17
CA ASN A 352 -20.15 -16.30 -27.37
C ASN A 352 -20.15 -15.84 -28.83
N ASP A 353 -21.30 -15.94 -29.52
CA ASP A 353 -21.42 -15.54 -30.93
C ASP A 353 -21.55 -14.01 -31.15
N SER A 354 -21.65 -13.19 -30.10
CA SER A 354 -21.95 -11.75 -30.25
C SER A 354 -21.22 -10.79 -29.29
N ALA A 355 -20.16 -11.20 -28.61
CA ALA A 355 -19.46 -10.26 -27.71
C ALA A 355 -18.72 -9.19 -28.51
N SER A 356 -19.03 -7.91 -28.24
CA SER A 356 -18.22 -6.79 -28.70
C SER A 356 -16.76 -7.00 -28.29
N GLU A 357 -15.81 -6.56 -29.13
CA GLU A 357 -14.36 -6.69 -28.87
C GLU A 357 -13.96 -6.06 -27.52
N TYR A 358 -14.72 -5.07 -27.04
CA TYR A 358 -14.48 -4.36 -25.79
C TYR A 358 -15.68 -4.49 -24.84
N PHE A 359 -15.39 -4.60 -23.54
CA PHE A 359 -16.40 -4.67 -22.48
C PHE A 359 -17.27 -3.40 -22.47
N PHE A 360 -18.60 -3.55 -22.51
CA PHE A 360 -19.59 -2.48 -22.76
C PHE A 360 -19.57 -1.86 -24.18
N GLY A 361 -18.83 -2.43 -25.13
CA GLY A 361 -18.73 -1.88 -26.50
C GLY A 361 -20.00 -2.02 -27.33
N ASP A 362 -21.00 -2.75 -26.85
CA ASP A 362 -22.35 -2.84 -27.42
C ASP A 362 -23.33 -1.83 -26.78
N GLY A 363 -22.85 -1.00 -25.83
CA GLY A 363 -23.65 -0.02 -25.11
C GLY A 363 -24.66 -0.63 -24.13
N ARG A 364 -24.50 -1.92 -23.76
CA ARG A 364 -25.38 -2.59 -22.80
C ARG A 364 -24.70 -2.71 -21.44
N PHE A 365 -25.46 -2.46 -20.38
CA PHE A 365 -24.99 -2.50 -19.00
C PHE A 365 -25.76 -3.53 -18.19
N TYR A 366 -25.25 -3.92 -17.02
CA TYR A 366 -25.83 -4.98 -16.18
C TYR A 366 -26.90 -4.46 -15.20
N HIS A 367 -27.72 -3.53 -15.69
CA HIS A 367 -28.95 -3.09 -15.03
C HIS A 367 -30.17 -3.68 -15.74
N ALA A 368 -31.33 -3.73 -15.09
CA ALA A 368 -32.53 -4.37 -15.64
C ALA A 368 -32.99 -3.80 -17.00
N ASP A 369 -32.72 -2.52 -17.27
CA ASP A 369 -33.02 -1.83 -18.53
C ASP A 369 -31.82 -1.76 -19.50
N GLN A 370 -30.70 -2.39 -19.14
CA GLN A 370 -29.45 -2.40 -19.89
C GLN A 370 -28.78 -1.03 -20.10
N LYS A 371 -29.20 0.01 -19.38
CA LYS A 371 -28.61 1.35 -19.47
C LYS A 371 -27.64 1.62 -18.31
N ALA A 372 -26.61 2.42 -18.53
CA ALA A 372 -25.76 2.92 -17.45
C ALA A 372 -26.52 3.93 -16.56
N ARG A 373 -26.01 4.15 -15.35
CA ARG A 373 -26.53 5.16 -14.43
C ARG A 373 -25.56 6.32 -14.32
N LEU A 374 -25.99 7.52 -14.69
CA LEU A 374 -25.37 8.74 -14.16
C LEU A 374 -25.93 8.96 -12.76
N VAL A 375 -25.03 9.16 -11.79
CA VAL A 375 -25.39 9.24 -10.37
C VAL A 375 -25.17 10.66 -9.87
N PRO A 376 -26.20 11.35 -9.36
CA PRO A 376 -26.03 12.68 -8.78
C PRO A 376 -25.20 12.59 -7.50
N VAL A 377 -24.06 13.30 -7.49
CA VAL A 377 -23.12 13.32 -6.36
C VAL A 377 -22.88 14.74 -5.87
N LYS A 378 -22.74 14.88 -4.56
CA LYS A 378 -22.60 16.17 -3.86
C LYS A 378 -21.22 16.30 -3.24
N SER A 379 -20.76 17.54 -3.08
CA SER A 379 -19.53 17.86 -2.35
C SER A 379 -19.52 17.18 -0.98
N CYS A 380 -18.40 16.55 -0.67
CA CYS A 380 -18.22 15.84 0.59
C CYS A 380 -17.93 16.86 1.71
N VAL A 381 -18.81 16.98 2.71
CA VAL A 381 -18.67 17.98 3.79
C VAL A 381 -18.68 17.40 5.20
N ASP A 382 -19.14 16.16 5.36
CA ASP A 382 -19.43 15.52 6.64
C ASP A 382 -18.32 14.54 7.07
N TYR A 383 -17.12 15.06 7.35
CA TYR A 383 -16.01 14.31 7.92
C TYR A 383 -15.23 15.14 8.95
N PRO A 384 -14.46 14.52 9.88
CA PRO A 384 -13.67 15.25 10.86
C PRO A 384 -12.64 16.15 10.17
N LYS A 385 -12.72 17.46 10.42
CA LYS A 385 -11.80 18.48 9.90
C LYS A 385 -10.70 18.78 10.92
N ALA A 386 -9.63 19.41 10.44
CA ALA A 386 -8.63 20.02 11.31
C ALA A 386 -9.29 21.00 12.28
N CYS A 387 -8.78 21.06 13.51
CA CYS A 387 -9.24 21.94 14.58
C CYS A 387 -8.06 22.40 15.43
N ASP A 388 -8.29 23.28 16.41
CA ASP A 388 -7.20 23.84 17.23
C ASP A 388 -6.34 22.76 17.92
N ASP A 389 -6.95 21.67 18.41
CA ASP A 389 -6.21 20.55 19.02
C ASP A 389 -5.45 19.67 18.01
N TYR A 390 -5.88 19.66 16.74
CA TYR A 390 -5.38 18.80 15.67
C TYR A 390 -5.35 19.61 14.35
N PRO A 391 -4.41 20.57 14.22
CA PRO A 391 -4.45 21.60 13.18
C PRO A 391 -4.01 21.11 11.79
N LEU A 392 -3.41 19.92 11.70
CA LEU A 392 -2.89 19.37 10.45
C LEU A 392 -3.70 18.14 10.04
N VAL A 393 -3.66 17.79 8.75
CA VAL A 393 -4.32 16.59 8.21
C VAL A 393 -3.30 15.56 7.78
N LEU A 394 -3.38 14.35 8.32
CA LEU A 394 -2.58 13.21 7.91
C LEU A 394 -3.22 12.46 6.75
N ASN A 395 -2.43 12.27 5.69
CA ASN A 395 -2.65 11.34 4.59
C ASN A 395 -1.68 10.16 4.74
N THR A 396 -2.15 8.94 4.51
CA THR A 396 -1.29 7.76 4.46
C THR A 396 -1.20 7.15 3.06
N GLY A 397 -0.02 6.61 2.73
CA GLY A 397 0.20 5.93 1.47
C GLY A 397 1.28 4.87 1.53
N ARG A 398 2.01 4.71 0.42
CA ARG A 398 2.99 3.65 0.23
C ARG A 398 4.28 4.20 -0.37
N ILE A 399 5.37 3.50 -0.12
CA ILE A 399 6.64 3.63 -0.81
C ILE A 399 6.82 2.45 -1.75
N ARG A 400 7.60 2.66 -2.82
CA ARG A 400 7.86 1.67 -3.87
C ARG A 400 8.41 0.34 -3.35
N ASP A 401 9.39 0.40 -2.44
CA ASP A 401 10.22 -0.77 -2.11
C ASP A 401 9.61 -1.68 -1.03
N GLN A 402 8.52 -1.25 -0.40
CA GLN A 402 7.86 -2.01 0.66
C GLN A 402 6.43 -2.38 0.27
N TRP A 403 6.03 -3.61 0.59
CA TRP A 403 4.70 -4.12 0.25
C TRP A 403 3.84 -4.26 1.50
N HIS A 404 2.72 -3.53 1.53
CA HIS A 404 1.78 -3.48 2.65
C HIS A 404 2.50 -3.44 4.00
N THR A 405 2.28 -4.40 4.89
CA THR A 405 2.73 -4.37 6.28
C THR A 405 4.14 -4.96 6.45
N MET A 406 4.99 -4.95 5.41
CA MET A 406 6.39 -5.38 5.42
C MET A 406 6.69 -6.82 5.88
N THR A 407 5.70 -7.67 6.05
CA THR A 407 5.90 -9.04 6.58
C THR A 407 6.80 -9.91 5.69
N ARG A 408 6.84 -9.60 4.38
CA ARG A 408 7.74 -10.22 3.39
C ARG A 408 8.89 -9.30 2.97
N THR A 409 8.58 -8.07 2.54
CA THR A 409 9.59 -7.15 2.01
C THR A 409 10.59 -6.69 3.05
N GLY A 410 10.21 -6.59 4.33
CA GLY A 410 11.12 -6.29 5.44
C GLY A 410 12.18 -7.37 5.71
N LYS A 411 12.06 -8.57 5.11
CA LYS A 411 13.10 -9.61 5.15
C LYS A 411 14.17 -9.42 4.07
N SER A 412 13.94 -8.54 3.09
CA SER A 412 14.87 -8.31 1.99
C SER A 412 15.85 -7.20 2.33
N ALA A 413 17.14 -7.55 2.35
CA ALA A 413 18.20 -6.56 2.55
C ALA A 413 18.16 -5.46 1.48
N ARG A 414 17.95 -5.85 0.22
CA ARG A 414 17.93 -4.93 -0.92
C ARG A 414 16.78 -3.92 -0.85
N LEU A 415 15.59 -4.36 -0.45
CA LEU A 415 14.40 -3.50 -0.39
C LEU A 415 14.41 -2.55 0.83
N SER A 416 15.22 -2.85 1.84
CA SER A 416 15.28 -2.06 3.08
C SER A 416 16.25 -0.87 3.02
N ARG A 417 16.96 -0.65 1.89
CA ARG A 417 18.03 0.36 1.80
C ARG A 417 17.57 1.77 1.47
N HIS A 418 16.60 1.92 0.58
CA HIS A 418 16.26 3.23 0.00
C HIS A 418 15.59 4.17 1.02
N LEU A 419 14.53 3.70 1.70
CA LEU A 419 13.86 4.42 2.78
C LEU A 419 13.82 3.51 4.02
N PRO A 420 14.79 3.68 4.94
CA PRO A 420 15.07 2.70 5.99
C PRO A 420 14.11 2.80 7.19
N GLU A 421 13.43 3.93 7.38
CA GLU A 421 12.54 4.20 8.52
C GLU A 421 11.24 4.91 8.07
N PRO A 422 10.17 4.88 8.89
CA PRO A 422 8.94 5.62 8.58
C PRO A 422 9.21 7.12 8.69
N LEU A 423 8.89 7.85 7.61
CA LEU A 423 9.09 9.28 7.52
C LEU A 423 7.75 10.03 7.55
N LEU A 424 7.73 11.17 8.23
CA LEU A 424 6.68 12.18 8.13
C LEU A 424 7.12 13.25 7.13
N GLU A 425 6.50 13.27 5.96
CA GLU A 425 6.66 14.38 5.04
C GLU A 425 5.84 15.59 5.48
N ILE A 426 6.48 16.75 5.57
CA ILE A 426 5.90 18.01 6.03
C ILE A 426 6.41 19.18 5.18
N ASN A 427 5.54 20.13 4.85
CA ASN A 427 5.91 21.33 4.12
C ASN A 427 6.85 22.24 4.95
N PRO A 428 7.82 22.97 4.35
CA PRO A 428 8.69 23.88 5.09
C PRO A 428 7.97 24.95 5.93
N ILE A 429 6.82 25.45 5.46
CA ILE A 429 6.03 26.47 6.17
C ILE A 429 5.44 25.88 7.46
N ASP A 430 4.89 24.67 7.39
CA ASP A 430 4.37 23.98 8.56
C ASP A 430 5.52 23.59 9.49
N ALA A 431 6.60 23.03 8.95
CA ALA A 431 7.78 22.66 9.74
C ALA A 431 8.32 23.85 10.55
N ALA A 432 8.42 25.04 9.93
CA ALA A 432 8.81 26.26 10.63
C ALA A 432 7.80 26.67 11.72
N SER A 433 6.51 26.60 11.43
CA SER A 433 5.42 26.95 12.37
C SER A 433 5.39 26.04 13.59
N PHE A 434 5.71 24.75 13.42
CA PHE A 434 5.77 23.75 14.49
C PHE A 434 7.19 23.53 15.05
N GLN A 435 8.17 24.34 14.64
CA GLN A 435 9.58 24.26 15.08
C GLN A 435 10.23 22.89 14.84
N ILE A 436 9.86 22.23 13.73
CA ILE A 436 10.37 20.94 13.32
C ILE A 436 11.53 21.14 12.36
N LYS A 437 12.66 20.49 12.64
CA LYS A 437 13.81 20.43 11.72
C LYS A 437 13.74 19.17 10.86
N ASN A 438 14.34 19.23 9.68
CA ASN A 438 14.56 18.03 8.88
C ASN A 438 15.39 17.02 9.66
N ASN A 439 15.12 15.73 9.49
CA ASN A 439 15.76 14.61 10.18
C ASN A 439 15.47 14.51 11.69
N GLN A 440 14.64 15.39 12.26
CA GLN A 440 14.27 15.36 13.67
C GLN A 440 13.18 14.30 13.94
N LEU A 441 13.26 13.60 15.07
CA LEU A 441 12.15 12.76 15.54
C LEU A 441 10.98 13.63 15.99
N VAL A 442 9.78 13.21 15.59
CA VAL A 442 8.53 13.90 15.92
C VAL A 442 7.49 12.89 16.40
N MET A 443 6.64 13.33 17.32
CA MET A 443 5.44 12.63 17.72
C MET A 443 4.28 13.10 16.87
N VAL A 444 3.58 12.19 16.20
CA VAL A 444 2.32 12.45 15.51
C VAL A 444 1.19 11.87 16.35
N LYS A 445 0.21 12.71 16.69
CA LYS A 445 -0.89 12.33 17.59
C LYS A 445 -2.24 12.62 16.97
N SER A 446 -3.18 11.69 17.17
CA SER A 446 -4.60 11.91 16.91
C SER A 446 -5.41 11.57 18.16
N ARG A 447 -6.74 11.61 18.06
CA ARG A 447 -7.65 11.14 19.12
C ARG A 447 -7.53 9.63 19.39
N HIS A 448 -6.98 8.87 18.44
CA HIS A 448 -6.96 7.40 18.47
C HIS A 448 -5.63 6.81 18.95
N GLY A 449 -4.56 7.59 18.92
CA GLY A 449 -3.24 7.12 19.31
C GLY A 449 -2.14 8.08 18.91
N GLN A 450 -0.91 7.56 18.92
CA GLN A 450 0.28 8.30 18.53
C GLN A 450 1.32 7.38 17.90
N ILE A 451 2.21 7.96 17.09
CA ILE A 451 3.37 7.31 16.50
C ILE A 451 4.60 8.24 16.60
N CYS A 452 5.79 7.65 16.62
CA CYS A 452 7.06 8.38 16.58
C CYS A 452 7.78 8.06 15.26
N VAL A 453 8.06 9.10 14.47
CA VAL A 453 8.62 8.99 13.13
C VAL A 453 9.63 10.11 12.89
N ARG A 454 10.46 9.99 11.85
CA ARG A 454 11.43 11.03 11.50
C ARG A 454 10.83 12.02 10.51
N ALA A 455 11.03 13.32 10.74
CA ALA A 455 10.52 14.36 9.85
C ALA A 455 11.38 14.49 8.58
N LEU A 456 10.70 14.53 7.44
CA LEU A 456 11.26 14.87 6.13
C LEU A 456 10.61 16.19 5.68
N VAL A 457 11.37 17.28 5.71
CA VAL A 457 10.88 18.59 5.28
C VAL A 457 10.98 18.68 3.76
N SER A 458 9.85 18.86 3.06
CA SER A 458 9.80 18.83 1.59
C SER A 458 8.74 19.76 1.02
N GLU A 459 9.09 20.52 -0.01
CA GLU A 459 8.16 21.37 -0.77
C GLU A 459 7.14 20.56 -1.60
N LYS A 460 7.44 19.27 -1.85
CA LYS A 460 6.54 18.32 -2.54
C LYS A 460 5.25 18.04 -1.76
N GLN A 461 5.23 18.42 -0.49
CA GLN A 461 4.08 18.28 0.39
C GLN A 461 3.30 19.60 0.47
N LYS A 462 1.97 19.54 0.30
CA LYS A 462 1.08 20.71 0.42
C LYS A 462 0.98 21.18 1.88
N THR A 463 0.99 22.50 2.10
CA THR A 463 0.80 23.12 3.42
C THR A 463 -0.50 22.64 4.10
N GLY A 464 -0.47 22.49 5.43
CA GLY A 464 -1.55 21.96 6.25
C GLY A 464 -1.75 20.44 6.17
N ASN A 465 -1.00 19.76 5.30
CA ASN A 465 -1.13 18.33 5.06
C ASN A 465 0.18 17.61 5.38
N LEU A 466 0.06 16.40 5.90
CA LEU A 466 1.15 15.53 6.27
C LEU A 466 1.05 14.20 5.54
N PHE A 467 2.18 13.53 5.34
CA PHE A 467 2.19 12.19 4.77
C PHE A 467 3.06 11.22 5.57
N VAL A 468 2.52 10.03 5.86
CA VAL A 468 3.27 8.92 6.48
C VAL A 468 2.96 7.61 5.74
N PRO A 469 3.96 6.83 5.33
CA PRO A 469 3.75 5.54 4.69
C PRO A 469 3.26 4.46 5.68
N MET A 470 2.37 3.57 5.21
CA MET A 470 1.66 2.60 6.07
C MET A 470 2.44 1.35 6.50
N HIS A 471 3.73 1.28 6.15
CA HIS A 471 4.41 -0.01 6.02
C HIS A 471 4.87 -0.63 7.34
N TRP A 472 5.32 0.20 8.27
CA TRP A 472 6.01 -0.27 9.47
C TRP A 472 5.04 -0.89 10.47
N ASN A 473 5.44 -2.07 10.96
CA ASN A 473 4.74 -2.86 11.95
C ASN A 473 5.57 -3.00 13.24
N ARG A 474 5.06 -3.67 14.26
CA ARG A 474 5.73 -3.78 15.57
C ARG A 474 6.96 -4.69 15.57
N LEU A 475 7.16 -5.48 14.51
CA LEU A 475 8.40 -6.27 14.34
C LEU A 475 9.55 -5.42 13.77
N TYR A 476 9.24 -4.33 13.07
CA TYR A 476 10.21 -3.48 12.38
C TYR A 476 10.32 -2.06 12.95
N ALA A 477 9.41 -1.65 13.83
CA ALA A 477 9.46 -0.36 14.51
C ALA A 477 8.80 -0.41 15.90
N SER A 478 9.43 0.27 16.86
CA SER A 478 8.86 0.59 18.18
C SER A 478 7.50 1.30 18.13
N SER A 479 7.37 2.30 17.23
CA SER A 479 6.26 3.25 17.20
C SER A 479 5.93 3.72 15.77
N GLY A 480 5.94 2.79 14.81
CA GLY A 480 5.79 3.08 13.37
C GLY A 480 4.43 2.71 12.75
N THR A 481 3.51 2.13 13.53
CA THR A 481 2.23 1.62 13.00
C THR A 481 1.22 2.76 12.81
N VAL A 482 1.26 3.42 11.65
CA VAL A 482 0.43 4.59 11.34
C VAL A 482 -1.08 4.34 11.45
N GLY A 483 -1.54 3.10 11.24
CA GLY A 483 -2.96 2.74 11.45
C GLY A 483 -3.47 3.08 12.85
N SER A 484 -2.58 3.19 13.84
CA SER A 484 -2.91 3.58 15.22
C SER A 484 -3.37 5.04 15.37
N VAL A 485 -3.01 5.92 14.44
CA VAL A 485 -3.43 7.34 14.45
C VAL A 485 -4.57 7.63 13.48
N VAL A 486 -4.90 6.71 12.56
CA VAL A 486 -5.94 6.91 11.55
C VAL A 486 -7.32 6.65 12.13
N ASN A 487 -8.30 7.51 11.80
CA ASN A 487 -9.69 7.36 12.23
C ASN A 487 -10.43 6.25 11.43
N ALA A 488 -11.41 5.61 12.05
CA ALA A 488 -12.24 4.60 11.41
C ALA A 488 -13.53 5.17 10.76
N VAL A 489 -13.49 6.40 10.23
CA VAL A 489 -14.61 6.95 9.45
C VAL A 489 -14.66 6.26 8.09
N THR A 490 -15.81 5.72 7.71
CA THR A 490 -15.97 4.92 6.50
C THR A 490 -16.95 5.52 5.52
N ASP A 491 -16.76 5.24 4.23
CA ASP A 491 -17.77 5.45 3.21
C ASP A 491 -19.03 4.60 3.49
N PRO A 492 -20.25 5.17 3.43
CA PRO A 492 -21.46 4.45 3.81
C PRO A 492 -21.81 3.30 2.86
N PHE A 493 -21.41 3.37 1.59
CA PHE A 493 -21.76 2.37 0.58
C PHE A 493 -20.74 1.23 0.54
N SER A 494 -19.46 1.55 0.39
CA SER A 494 -18.35 0.60 0.27
C SER A 494 -17.80 0.15 1.63
N GLY A 495 -17.94 0.95 2.68
CA GLY A 495 -17.29 0.74 3.98
C GLY A 495 -15.77 0.92 3.97
N GLN A 496 -15.22 1.51 2.91
CA GLN A 496 -13.79 1.86 2.88
C GLN A 496 -13.49 2.94 3.91
N PRO A 497 -12.47 2.77 4.76
CA PRO A 497 -12.06 3.77 5.74
C PRO A 497 -11.29 4.94 5.12
N GLN A 498 -11.41 6.13 5.73
CA GLN A 498 -10.80 7.38 5.31
C GLN A 498 -9.31 7.49 5.71
N PHE A 499 -8.46 6.71 5.04
CA PHE A 499 -7.00 6.75 5.26
C PHE A 499 -6.30 8.01 4.74
N LYS A 500 -6.99 8.80 3.91
CA LYS A 500 -6.43 9.99 3.25
C LYS A 500 -6.68 11.29 4.01
N HIS A 501 -7.40 11.23 5.14
CA HIS A 501 -7.73 12.41 5.91
C HIS A 501 -8.01 12.07 7.39
N THR A 502 -7.00 12.30 8.23
CA THR A 502 -7.15 12.26 9.69
C THR A 502 -6.57 13.52 10.33
N PRO A 503 -7.35 14.30 11.10
CA PRO A 503 -6.81 15.40 11.89
C PRO A 503 -5.76 14.92 12.90
N VAL A 504 -4.61 15.57 12.91
CA VAL A 504 -3.48 15.26 13.79
C VAL A 504 -2.80 16.53 14.31
N SER A 505 -2.04 16.38 15.39
CA SER A 505 -1.02 17.32 15.83
C SER A 505 0.35 16.68 15.74
N VAL A 506 1.38 17.52 15.56
CA VAL A 506 2.78 17.09 15.49
C VAL A 506 3.58 17.88 16.50
N THR A 507 4.49 17.21 17.21
CA THR A 507 5.37 17.84 18.18
C THR A 507 6.80 17.35 18.01
N PRO A 508 7.80 18.25 17.94
CA PRO A 508 9.20 17.83 17.92
C PRO A 508 9.57 17.10 19.21
N LEU A 509 10.33 16.03 19.08
CA LEU A 509 10.91 15.32 20.21
C LEU A 509 12.33 15.81 20.46
N SER A 510 12.65 15.99 21.74
CA SER A 510 14.02 16.23 22.20
C SER A 510 14.62 14.88 22.58
N ILE A 511 15.72 14.52 21.92
CA ILE A 511 16.50 13.34 22.25
C ILE A 511 17.81 13.76 22.92
N ALA A 512 18.28 12.95 23.86
CA ALA A 512 19.60 13.11 24.46
C ALA A 512 20.68 12.53 23.55
N TRP A 513 20.34 11.47 22.81
CA TRP A 513 21.25 10.79 21.88
C TRP A 513 20.47 9.97 20.85
N GLN A 514 21.14 9.67 19.74
CA GLN A 514 20.71 8.69 18.74
C GLN A 514 21.90 7.83 18.30
N GLY A 515 21.61 6.69 17.72
CA GLY A 515 22.64 5.75 17.32
C GLY A 515 22.11 4.65 16.43
N PHE A 516 23.01 3.79 16.01
CA PHE A 516 22.65 2.53 15.40
C PHE A 516 23.46 1.39 15.98
N LEU A 517 22.84 0.21 15.96
CA LEU A 517 23.48 -1.04 16.32
C LEU A 517 23.44 -2.01 15.14
N LEU A 518 24.53 -2.75 14.95
CA LEU A 518 24.61 -3.84 13.97
C LEU A 518 24.93 -5.13 14.70
N THR A 519 24.27 -6.21 14.31
CA THR A 519 24.53 -7.53 14.88
C THR A 519 24.17 -8.63 13.88
N SER A 520 24.86 -9.76 13.96
CA SER A 520 24.55 -10.93 13.13
C SER A 520 23.18 -11.53 13.44
N ASP A 521 22.73 -11.41 14.69
CA ASP A 521 21.51 -12.03 15.20
C ASP A 521 20.42 -10.99 15.47
N SER A 522 19.16 -11.41 15.45
CA SER A 522 18.07 -10.50 15.80
C SER A 522 17.98 -10.33 17.32
N ILE A 523 17.84 -9.10 17.79
CA ILE A 523 17.44 -8.79 19.16
C ILE A 523 15.91 -8.89 19.22
N GLU A 524 15.37 -9.70 20.14
CA GLU A 524 13.92 -9.91 20.24
C GLU A 524 13.21 -8.84 21.08
N ASN A 525 13.87 -8.28 22.11
CA ASN A 525 13.26 -7.33 23.04
C ASN A 525 14.14 -6.10 23.22
N LEU A 526 14.05 -5.17 22.28
CA LEU A 526 14.77 -3.89 22.36
C LEU A 526 13.91 -2.86 23.09
N SER A 527 14.37 -2.40 24.25
CA SER A 527 13.60 -1.56 25.18
C SER A 527 13.79 -0.05 24.97
N PHE A 528 14.35 0.38 23.83
CA PHE A 528 14.46 1.80 23.51
C PHE A 528 13.11 2.41 23.14
N PRO A 529 12.84 3.67 23.51
CA PRO A 529 11.59 4.35 23.17
C PRO A 529 11.44 4.57 21.67
N TYR A 530 12.55 4.77 20.96
CA TYR A 530 12.60 4.74 19.50
C TYR A 530 13.59 3.67 19.04
N TRP A 531 13.09 2.77 18.20
CA TRP A 531 13.91 1.90 17.39
C TRP A 531 13.24 1.52 16.07
N ILE A 532 14.07 1.29 15.04
CA ILE A 532 13.69 0.78 13.72
C ILE A 532 14.63 -0.36 13.34
N LYS A 533 14.08 -1.51 12.98
CA LYS A 533 14.84 -2.71 12.59
C LYS A 533 14.86 -2.86 11.08
N GLN A 534 16.04 -3.16 10.53
CA GLN A 534 16.25 -3.37 9.10
C GLN A 534 17.12 -4.61 8.87
N LYS A 535 16.75 -5.42 7.87
CA LYS A 535 17.65 -6.44 7.35
C LYS A 535 18.70 -5.78 6.46
N ARG A 536 19.98 -6.05 6.71
CA ARG A 536 21.11 -5.68 5.86
C ARG A 536 21.76 -6.94 5.29
N GLN A 537 22.84 -6.79 4.51
CA GLN A 537 23.43 -7.90 3.75
C GLN A 537 23.94 -8.98 4.71
N ASN A 538 24.77 -8.59 5.68
CA ASN A 538 25.36 -9.52 6.65
C ASN A 538 24.72 -9.39 8.03
N VAL A 539 24.11 -8.26 8.35
CA VAL A 539 23.61 -7.94 9.70
C VAL A 539 22.12 -7.63 9.76
N MET A 540 21.62 -7.58 11.00
CA MET A 540 20.45 -6.80 11.38
C MET A 540 20.93 -5.43 11.89
N ARG A 541 20.36 -4.37 11.33
CA ARG A 541 20.60 -2.99 11.79
C ARG A 541 19.41 -2.51 12.60
N TYR A 542 19.68 -1.83 13.71
CA TYR A 542 18.65 -1.10 14.44
C TYR A 542 19.07 0.34 14.58
N GLU A 543 18.26 1.26 14.04
CA GLU A 543 18.28 2.65 14.43
C GLU A 543 17.70 2.76 15.84
N ILE A 544 18.30 3.55 16.72
CA ILE A 544 17.86 3.73 18.10
C ILE A 544 18.00 5.18 18.54
N ALA A 545 17.08 5.66 19.39
CA ALA A 545 17.21 6.96 20.02
C ALA A 545 16.49 7.00 21.37
N SER A 546 16.94 7.90 22.24
CA SER A 546 16.31 8.13 23.54
C SER A 546 16.53 9.55 24.05
N ASP A 547 15.59 10.01 24.87
CA ASP A 547 15.69 11.21 25.71
C ASP A 547 16.39 10.94 27.05
N GLN A 548 16.60 9.67 27.41
CA GLN A 548 17.26 9.28 28.65
C GLN A 548 18.78 9.29 28.48
N VAL A 549 19.47 10.07 29.32
CA VAL A 549 20.93 10.07 29.37
C VAL A 549 21.44 8.73 29.89
N VAL A 550 22.40 8.14 29.19
CA VAL A 550 23.05 6.89 29.62
C VAL A 550 24.30 7.23 30.44
N SER A 551 24.34 6.77 31.68
CA SER A 551 25.48 6.98 32.59
C SER A 551 26.64 6.03 32.33
N ASP A 552 26.35 4.82 31.85
CA ASP A 552 27.34 3.78 31.58
C ASP A 552 27.00 3.05 30.27
N TRP A 553 27.63 3.51 29.19
CA TRP A 553 27.48 2.90 27.87
C TRP A 553 28.08 1.49 27.80
N SER A 554 29.17 1.24 28.53
CA SER A 554 29.85 -0.04 28.58
C SER A 554 28.98 -1.11 29.22
N GLN A 555 28.23 -0.77 30.26
CA GLN A 555 27.23 -1.66 30.85
C GLN A 555 26.08 -1.92 29.87
N LEU A 556 25.48 -0.85 29.31
CA LEU A 556 24.34 -0.96 28.42
C LEU A 556 24.65 -1.83 27.19
N VAL A 557 25.80 -1.65 26.55
CA VAL A 557 26.14 -2.43 25.35
C VAL A 557 26.33 -3.92 25.68
N ARG A 558 26.84 -4.26 26.86
CA ARG A 558 26.99 -5.65 27.33
C ARG A 558 25.64 -6.27 27.67
N GLU A 559 24.68 -5.50 28.17
CA GLU A 559 23.30 -5.94 28.38
C GLU A 559 22.57 -6.19 27.06
N LEU A 560 22.79 -5.35 26.05
CA LEU A 560 22.24 -5.54 24.69
C LEU A 560 22.81 -6.79 24.01
N PHE A 561 24.08 -7.10 24.26
CA PHE A 561 24.78 -8.22 23.65
C PHE A 561 25.39 -9.12 24.74
N PRO A 562 24.58 -9.98 25.40
CA PRO A 562 25.02 -10.85 26.49
C PRO A 562 25.80 -12.06 25.96
N MET A 563 26.92 -11.79 25.29
CA MET A 563 27.82 -12.76 24.66
C MET A 563 29.25 -12.50 25.13
N GLU A 564 30.00 -13.57 25.39
CA GLU A 564 31.42 -13.49 25.71
C GLU A 564 32.24 -13.05 24.47
N GLY A 565 33.28 -12.25 24.70
CA GLY A 565 34.22 -11.83 23.67
C GLY A 565 35.04 -10.60 24.08
N ASP A 566 35.94 -10.21 23.19
CA ASP A 566 36.79 -9.03 23.33
C ASP A 566 35.99 -7.79 22.92
N TRP A 567 35.84 -6.85 23.84
CA TRP A 567 35.25 -5.54 23.57
C TRP A 567 36.32 -4.51 23.24
N ILE A 568 36.12 -3.80 22.13
CA ILE A 568 36.85 -2.56 21.84
C ILE A 568 35.86 -1.40 21.95
N GLU A 569 36.24 -0.37 22.71
CA GLU A 569 35.35 0.74 23.05
C GLU A 569 36.07 2.08 22.90
N PHE A 570 35.34 3.09 22.43
CA PHE A 570 35.77 4.47 22.36
C PHE A 570 34.67 5.37 22.93
N PHE A 571 35.07 6.31 23.75
CA PHE A 571 34.16 7.28 24.33
C PHE A 571 34.77 8.68 24.33
N ASP A 572 34.08 9.62 23.71
CA ASP A 572 34.41 11.04 23.75
C ASP A 572 33.34 11.79 24.54
N ASN A 573 33.63 12.05 25.82
CA ASN A 573 32.77 12.82 26.72
C ASN A 573 32.46 14.24 26.21
N SER A 574 33.37 14.85 25.44
CA SER A 574 33.21 16.25 25.01
C SER A 574 32.23 16.38 23.86
N SER A 575 32.24 15.40 22.95
CA SER A 575 31.38 15.38 21.76
C SER A 575 30.17 14.43 21.90
N GLY A 576 30.09 13.67 23.00
CA GLY A 576 29.00 12.74 23.27
C GLY A 576 29.00 11.47 22.41
N TYR A 577 30.13 11.14 21.76
CA TYR A 577 30.24 9.95 20.93
C TYR A 577 30.59 8.72 21.77
N TYR A 578 29.87 7.63 21.55
CA TYR A 578 30.22 6.31 22.05
C TYR A 578 30.25 5.31 20.91
N ARG A 579 31.27 4.45 20.91
CA ARG A 579 31.42 3.38 19.93
C ARG A 579 31.91 2.13 20.64
N ALA A 580 31.29 1.01 20.32
CA ALA A 580 31.71 -0.29 20.84
C ALA A 580 31.58 -1.36 19.76
N ALA A 581 32.49 -2.32 19.78
CA ALA A 581 32.41 -3.51 18.94
C ALA A 581 32.79 -4.75 19.76
N LEU A 582 31.95 -5.79 19.63
CA LEU A 582 32.18 -7.11 20.20
C LEU A 582 32.86 -7.99 19.17
N ILE A 583 34.02 -8.52 19.55
CA ILE A 583 34.81 -9.43 18.74
C ILE A 583 34.88 -10.78 19.45
N ASN A 584 34.40 -11.84 18.81
CA ASN A 584 34.51 -13.19 19.34
C ASN A 584 35.20 -14.09 18.30
N GLU A 585 36.22 -14.84 18.73
CA GLU A 585 37.08 -15.65 17.87
C GLU A 585 37.68 -14.85 16.69
N GLY A 586 37.96 -13.56 16.92
CA GLY A 586 38.48 -12.65 15.90
C GLY A 586 37.43 -12.13 14.91
N ARG A 587 36.15 -12.48 15.05
CA ARG A 587 35.05 -12.04 14.16
C ARG A 587 34.20 -10.96 14.82
N LEU A 588 33.74 -9.99 14.03
CA LEU A 588 32.78 -8.99 14.50
C LEU A 588 31.42 -9.66 14.75
N LYS A 589 30.86 -9.47 15.95
CA LYS A 589 29.57 -10.04 16.36
C LYS A 589 28.50 -8.99 16.62
N ALA A 590 28.91 -7.82 17.09
CA ALA A 590 28.03 -6.69 17.30
C ALA A 590 28.82 -5.38 17.26
N CYS A 591 28.15 -4.29 16.91
CA CYS A 591 28.64 -2.95 17.15
C CYS A 591 27.51 -2.00 17.56
N LEU A 592 27.87 -0.97 18.31
CA LEU A 592 27.01 0.14 18.71
C LEU A 592 27.75 1.44 18.43
N LEU A 593 27.11 2.37 17.73
CA LEU A 593 27.60 3.72 17.49
C LEU A 593 26.53 4.71 17.91
N VAL A 594 26.91 5.70 18.72
CA VAL A 594 26.02 6.70 19.32
C VAL A 594 26.63 8.08 19.16
N ALA A 595 25.76 9.06 18.92
CA ALA A 595 26.05 10.48 18.88
C ALA A 595 24.93 11.27 19.59
N THR A 596 25.25 12.49 20.03
CA THR A 596 24.27 13.45 20.56
C THR A 596 23.69 14.36 19.47
N ASP A 597 24.12 14.19 18.21
CA ASP A 597 23.71 14.96 17.03
C ASP A 597 23.50 14.03 15.80
N ASP A 598 23.36 14.61 14.61
CA ASP A 598 23.12 13.89 13.35
C ASP A 598 24.41 13.42 12.63
N THR A 599 25.56 13.37 13.32
CA THR A 599 26.88 13.11 12.68
C THR A 599 27.31 11.63 12.69
N LEU A 600 26.35 10.70 12.81
CA LEU A 600 26.65 9.27 12.77
C LEU A 600 27.31 8.88 11.42
N PRO A 601 28.34 8.02 11.43
CA PRO A 601 29.06 7.64 10.21
C PRO A 601 28.21 6.70 9.34
N ASP A 602 28.59 6.61 8.06
CA ASP A 602 28.08 5.58 7.15
C ASP A 602 28.41 4.18 7.69
N ASP A 603 27.45 3.26 7.60
CA ASP A 603 27.50 1.94 8.22
C ASP A 603 27.69 0.80 7.22
N GLU A 604 27.70 1.07 5.90
CA GLU A 604 27.87 0.04 4.87
C GLU A 604 29.20 -0.69 4.97
N TRP A 605 30.29 0.05 5.20
CA TRP A 605 31.61 -0.56 5.37
C TRP A 605 31.64 -1.41 6.65
N ILE A 606 30.91 -1.04 7.70
CA ILE A 606 30.81 -1.84 8.93
C ILE A 606 30.04 -3.13 8.67
N ASP A 607 28.90 -3.09 7.96
CA ASP A 607 28.16 -4.30 7.53
C ASP A 607 29.07 -5.27 6.77
N SER A 608 29.98 -4.75 5.92
CA SER A 608 30.92 -5.59 5.18
C SER A 608 31.90 -6.36 6.08
N LEU A 609 32.32 -5.79 7.22
CA LEU A 609 33.25 -6.42 8.16
C LEU A 609 32.65 -7.67 8.84
N PHE A 610 31.33 -7.77 8.93
CA PHE A 610 30.67 -8.97 9.49
C PHE A 610 30.80 -10.20 8.60
N ALA A 611 31.12 -10.03 7.31
CA ALA A 611 31.43 -11.15 6.42
C ALA A 611 32.85 -11.71 6.63
N GLU A 612 33.73 -10.97 7.29
CA GLU A 612 35.11 -11.39 7.51
C GLU A 612 35.20 -12.54 8.52
N GLN A 613 36.09 -13.50 8.24
CA GLN A 613 36.40 -14.61 9.16
C GLN A 613 37.34 -14.19 10.29
N LYS A 614 38.08 -13.09 10.11
CA LYS A 614 38.96 -12.53 11.13
C LYS A 614 39.26 -11.07 10.81
N LEU A 615 38.97 -10.18 11.75
CA LEU A 615 39.32 -8.76 11.65
C LEU A 615 40.84 -8.58 11.77
N ASN A 616 41.39 -7.75 10.88
CA ASN A 616 42.76 -7.26 11.01
C ASN A 616 42.82 -6.03 11.94
N ASP A 617 44.03 -5.61 12.30
CA ASP A 617 44.22 -4.49 13.24
C ASP A 617 43.73 -3.14 12.66
N GLN A 618 43.81 -2.95 11.34
CA GLN A 618 43.30 -1.75 10.69
C GLN A 618 41.76 -1.67 10.79
N SER A 619 41.05 -2.77 10.55
CA SER A 619 39.59 -2.84 10.70
C SER A 619 39.16 -2.57 12.14
N ARG A 620 39.93 -3.06 13.13
CA ARG A 620 39.70 -2.78 14.56
C ARG A 620 39.87 -1.29 14.88
N ILE A 621 40.91 -0.65 14.36
CA ILE A 621 41.13 0.80 14.52
C ILE A 621 39.99 1.59 13.85
N SER A 622 39.57 1.19 12.65
CA SER A 622 38.46 1.80 11.92
C SER A 622 37.14 1.76 12.69
N LEU A 623 36.83 0.65 13.37
CA LEU A 623 35.64 0.54 14.23
C LEU A 623 35.66 1.56 15.39
N LEU A 624 36.83 1.85 15.97
CA LEU A 624 36.98 2.86 17.01
C LEU A 624 36.93 4.28 16.45
N SER A 625 37.58 4.54 15.32
CA SER A 625 37.59 5.85 14.69
C SER A 625 36.28 6.22 13.99
N GLY A 626 35.42 5.23 13.72
CA GLY A 626 34.17 5.41 12.98
C GLY A 626 34.39 5.73 11.50
N MET A 627 35.59 5.46 10.98
CA MET A 627 36.02 5.81 9.63
C MET A 627 36.42 4.54 8.86
N PRO A 628 36.05 4.42 7.57
CA PRO A 628 36.40 3.27 6.76
C PRO A 628 37.93 3.11 6.66
N PRO A 629 38.44 1.87 6.52
CA PRO A 629 39.87 1.63 6.36
C PRO A 629 40.38 2.13 4.99
N GLY A 630 41.41 2.98 4.99
CA GLY A 630 42.04 3.54 3.78
C GLY A 630 41.30 4.75 3.17
N ASP A 631 41.59 5.09 1.92
CA ASP A 631 40.93 6.16 1.14
C ASP A 631 39.60 5.72 0.49
N VAL A 632 38.92 4.71 1.05
CA VAL A 632 37.65 4.21 0.50
C VAL A 632 36.57 5.27 0.71
N LYS A 633 36.19 5.96 -0.37
CA LYS A 633 35.07 6.90 -0.34
C LYS A 633 33.75 6.12 -0.18
N PRO A 634 32.90 6.48 0.79
CA PRO A 634 31.59 5.86 0.95
C PRO A 634 30.73 6.09 -0.29
N ALA A 635 29.96 5.08 -0.71
CA ALA A 635 29.04 5.18 -1.85
C ALA A 635 27.91 6.19 -1.60
N GLY A 636 27.63 6.50 -0.32
CA GLY A 636 26.58 7.44 0.11
C GLY A 636 25.18 6.83 0.00
N LYS A 637 24.15 7.66 0.25
CA LYS A 637 22.73 7.27 0.18
C LYS A 637 22.46 6.50 -1.12
N THR A 638 21.84 5.31 -1.00
CA THR A 638 21.41 4.52 -2.16
C THR A 638 20.38 5.30 -2.97
N VAL A 639 20.68 5.55 -4.24
CA VAL A 639 19.79 6.17 -5.23
C VAL A 639 19.12 5.08 -6.07
N CYS A 640 19.91 4.12 -6.58
CA CYS A 640 19.37 2.99 -7.34
C CYS A 640 19.33 1.71 -6.50
N ALA A 641 18.17 1.37 -5.94
CA ALA A 641 17.98 0.14 -5.16
C ALA A 641 18.11 -1.16 -5.99
N CYS A 642 17.86 -1.10 -7.31
CA CYS A 642 17.94 -2.28 -8.17
C CYS A 642 19.36 -2.84 -8.28
N PHE A 643 20.34 -1.95 -8.47
CA PHE A 643 21.75 -2.27 -8.68
C PHE A 643 22.64 -1.83 -7.51
N ASN A 644 22.04 -1.31 -6.44
CA ASN A 644 22.74 -0.84 -5.24
C ASN A 644 23.77 0.25 -5.53
N VAL A 645 23.36 1.31 -6.24
CA VAL A 645 24.23 2.44 -6.60
C VAL A 645 23.93 3.64 -5.70
N GLY A 646 24.98 4.17 -5.05
CA GLY A 646 24.90 5.33 -4.15
C GLY A 646 25.20 6.67 -4.83
N ILE A 647 24.75 7.76 -4.21
CA ILE A 647 24.88 9.13 -4.73
C ILE A 647 26.33 9.54 -4.99
N ASN A 648 27.28 9.20 -4.12
CA ASN A 648 28.68 9.60 -4.29
C ASN A 648 29.32 8.87 -5.47
N THR A 649 28.95 7.61 -5.70
CA THR A 649 29.37 6.84 -6.90
C THR A 649 28.86 7.50 -8.17
N ILE A 650 27.61 7.98 -8.17
CA ILE A 650 27.01 8.68 -9.30
C ILE A 650 27.73 10.01 -9.54
N VAL A 651 27.92 10.83 -8.50
CA VAL A 651 28.60 12.13 -8.60
C VAL A 651 30.04 11.98 -9.07
N ASP A 652 30.79 11.00 -8.54
CA ASP A 652 32.16 10.72 -8.98
C ASP A 652 32.19 10.25 -10.45
N ALA A 653 31.23 9.42 -10.89
CA ALA A 653 31.13 9.02 -12.30
C ALA A 653 30.80 10.21 -13.21
N ILE A 654 29.85 11.08 -12.82
CA ILE A 654 29.51 12.30 -13.56
C ILE A 654 30.76 13.18 -13.74
N LYS A 655 31.49 13.44 -12.66
CA LYS A 655 32.68 14.32 -12.68
C LYS A 655 33.84 13.70 -13.45
N ASN A 656 34.15 12.43 -13.22
CA ASN A 656 35.33 11.78 -13.81
C ASN A 656 35.11 11.37 -15.27
N GLN A 657 33.89 10.99 -15.65
CA GLN A 657 33.56 10.54 -17.00
C GLN A 657 32.80 11.59 -17.83
N GLN A 658 32.56 12.78 -17.26
CA GLN A 658 31.85 13.89 -17.90
C GLN A 658 30.47 13.48 -18.45
N LEU A 659 29.71 12.74 -17.64
CA LEU A 659 28.39 12.25 -18.02
C LEU A 659 27.40 13.42 -18.05
N VAL A 660 26.68 13.60 -19.16
CA VAL A 660 25.75 14.73 -19.39
C VAL A 660 24.29 14.31 -19.56
N SER A 661 23.96 13.04 -19.37
CA SER A 661 22.59 12.54 -19.43
C SER A 661 22.39 11.35 -18.50
N VAL A 662 21.13 11.06 -18.18
CA VAL A 662 20.77 9.90 -17.35
C VAL A 662 21.06 8.58 -18.07
N GLU A 663 20.92 8.52 -19.40
CA GLU A 663 21.33 7.35 -20.20
C GLU A 663 22.84 7.09 -20.12
N ALA A 664 23.65 8.16 -20.07
CA ALA A 664 25.09 8.04 -19.89
C ALA A 664 25.42 7.49 -18.49
N ILE A 665 24.73 7.95 -17.45
CA ILE A 665 24.81 7.37 -16.10
C ILE A 665 24.39 5.89 -16.11
N GLY A 666 23.29 5.56 -16.78
CA GLY A 666 22.81 4.19 -16.91
C GLY A 666 23.78 3.26 -17.64
N THR A 667 24.47 3.76 -18.65
CA THR A 667 25.51 3.00 -19.36
C THR A 667 26.73 2.76 -18.47
N ALA A 668 27.15 3.76 -17.69
CA ALA A 668 28.33 3.68 -16.82
C ALA A 668 28.09 2.84 -15.55
N LEU A 669 26.92 2.97 -14.93
CA LEU A 669 26.64 2.46 -13.58
C LEU A 669 25.43 1.52 -13.51
N GLN A 670 24.73 1.26 -14.62
CA GLN A 670 23.44 0.55 -14.67
C GLN A 670 22.28 1.26 -13.95
N ALA A 671 22.54 2.33 -13.20
CA ALA A 671 21.52 3.10 -12.50
C ALA A 671 20.46 3.63 -13.48
N GLY A 672 19.17 3.41 -13.18
CA GLY A 672 18.05 3.82 -14.04
C GLY A 672 17.65 2.81 -15.12
N THR A 673 18.45 1.76 -15.38
CA THR A 673 18.23 0.85 -16.53
C THR A 673 17.26 -0.32 -16.31
N ASN A 674 16.87 -0.61 -15.06
CA ASN A 674 16.01 -1.76 -14.74
C ASN A 674 14.54 -1.38 -14.52
N CYS A 675 14.24 -0.66 -13.44
CA CYS A 675 12.86 -0.26 -13.10
C CYS A 675 12.55 1.21 -13.42
N GLY A 676 13.55 2.01 -13.81
CA GLY A 676 13.40 3.45 -14.08
C GLY A 676 13.09 4.33 -12.86
N SER A 677 12.91 3.77 -11.67
CA SER A 677 12.36 4.53 -10.54
C SER A 677 13.33 5.54 -9.89
N CYS A 678 14.62 5.44 -10.17
CA CYS A 678 15.62 6.41 -9.72
C CYS A 678 15.93 7.47 -10.79
N LEU A 679 15.32 7.39 -11.98
CA LEU A 679 15.58 8.34 -13.06
C LEU A 679 15.38 9.81 -12.61
N PRO A 680 14.31 10.17 -11.87
CA PRO A 680 14.11 11.56 -11.43
C PRO A 680 15.22 12.05 -10.48
N GLU A 681 15.61 11.23 -9.50
CA GLU A 681 16.72 11.57 -8.58
C GLU A 681 18.05 11.65 -9.34
N LEU A 682 18.26 10.82 -10.37
CA LEU A 682 19.42 10.91 -11.26
C LEU A 682 19.42 12.22 -12.06
N GLU A 683 18.28 12.66 -12.59
CA GLU A 683 18.16 13.95 -13.28
C GLU A 683 18.47 15.12 -12.35
N GLU A 684 17.98 15.07 -11.11
CA GLU A 684 18.25 16.10 -10.11
C GLU A 684 19.74 16.14 -9.74
N ILE A 685 20.37 14.97 -9.50
CA ILE A 685 21.81 14.88 -9.22
C ILE A 685 22.62 15.43 -10.40
N LEU A 686 22.23 15.09 -11.63
CA LEU A 686 22.87 15.58 -12.85
C LEU A 686 22.77 17.12 -12.95
N LYS A 687 21.58 17.69 -12.74
CA LYS A 687 21.36 19.16 -12.75
C LYS A 687 22.23 19.92 -11.74
N HIS A 688 22.56 19.31 -10.59
CA HIS A 688 23.39 19.93 -9.55
C HIS A 688 24.90 19.70 -9.71
N ASN A 689 25.34 18.79 -10.59
CA ASN A 689 26.74 18.38 -10.71
C ASN A 689 27.34 18.51 -12.12
N CYS A 690 26.55 18.92 -13.12
CA CYS A 690 26.98 19.23 -14.48
C CYS A 690 27.23 20.72 -14.70
#